data_AF-A0A1Y2XBC4-F1
#
_entry.id   AF-A0A1Y2XBC4-F1
#
_cell.length_a   1.000
_cell.length_b   1.000
_cell.length_c   1.000
_cell.angle_alpha   90.00
_cell.angle_beta   90.00
_cell.angle_gamma   90.00
#
_symmetry.space_group_name_H-M   'P 1'
#
loop_
_entity.id
_entity.type
_entity.pdbx_description
1 polymer ?
#
loop_
_entity_poly.entity_id
_entity_poly.type
_entity_poly.pdbx_seq_one_letter_code
_entity_poly.pdbx_strand_id
1 'polypeptide(L)'
;MMASPASTAAYLMNSSSWDDEAETYLRTVLHRPNNLDRGSVPCAWPTSIFEVSWVISTLASAGVPIGKSETSAFCDLLQERLRVQRGVLGFSPGTLSDADDTARGLKTLYYLGQTESVDGLIEAFESKDNFITYLGERNPSFSANCNVLILLLLREDRAQHLAQIVKATRFLTNEVFRGSVNEKWVTTIPLLEEIPMVSLHVLMRILRTQQNDGSWGGVCEVTAYGVLALSSIVRLPCVQQLERGKIIAALALGKSFLHANRREWGKGHYLWIEKVTYKSDLLSEAYCLSAALAPLPSTVQPEQATSSGCTDFLIPDKLLLGMRKSGSLLAHTPLLSDIDPYALRACEIQASFAMRALQRQPLDIFPRTGKGKEKYLFIIPLALLVCAELNGHSVSLSVLYEMMVLSILNFHADAYMEEVVEGHFEGNLDTIRKIIEEIFANENPNVQNGVDSVSQDSGGPKVTHRNYEQSTTTNGESYDSQDKPPSLKDVRNVLYRFVTHILHHPAILSSPEGLRTRLASDLQTFLLAHTTQAEDNHRLSSQRQPKQQNGIHVQINGKEPSGATPYVQFREPGRTFYHWVRSTSADHTSCPFSFIFFNCLLHASSPRKLQAHGGILSSARAAYLAEDTCRHLASLCRMYNDLGSVKRDAEEASLNSVNFPEFFSRAGKAVDPSIQRGYAKAELLWIADYERRGLDVAMGLLEEELGCSELAGALRLFINVTDLYGQIYVLEDVGIRTR
;
A
#
# COMPACT_ATOMS: atom_id res chain seq x y z
N MET A 1 16.06 41.87 8.47
CA MET A 1 16.09 40.51 9.06
C MET A 1 15.24 39.55 8.22
N MET A 2 15.85 38.88 7.22
CA MET A 2 15.19 37.87 6.35
C MET A 2 13.80 38.30 5.81
N ALA A 3 13.67 39.56 5.41
CA ALA A 3 12.42 40.13 4.89
C ALA A 3 11.18 39.90 5.79
N SER A 4 11.35 39.71 7.10
CA SER A 4 10.21 39.50 8.01
C SER A 4 9.93 40.75 8.87
N PRO A 5 8.71 41.34 8.78
CA PRO A 5 8.32 42.47 9.61
C PRO A 5 8.34 42.16 11.10
N ALA A 6 7.80 41.01 11.52
CA ALA A 6 7.79 40.61 12.92
C ALA A 6 9.20 40.43 13.51
N SER A 7 10.11 39.81 12.76
CA SER A 7 11.51 39.64 13.19
C SER A 7 12.24 40.97 13.28
N THR A 8 12.01 41.85 12.30
CA THR A 8 12.63 43.18 12.27
C THR A 8 12.12 44.08 13.40
N ALA A 9 10.83 44.00 13.72
CA ALA A 9 10.25 44.69 14.88
C ALA A 9 10.82 44.16 16.20
N ALA A 10 10.91 42.84 16.37
CA ALA A 10 11.50 42.24 17.56
C ALA A 10 12.97 42.64 17.75
N TYR A 11 13.75 42.66 16.66
CA TYR A 11 15.12 43.17 16.67
C TYR A 11 15.17 44.64 17.10
N LEU A 12 14.39 45.51 16.47
CA LEU A 12 14.40 46.96 16.76
C LEU A 12 14.00 47.25 18.21
N MET A 13 13.00 46.53 18.75
CA MET A 13 12.55 46.66 20.14
C MET A 13 13.60 46.25 21.19
N ASN A 14 14.55 45.39 20.81
CA ASN A 14 15.55 44.84 21.72
C ASN A 14 16.98 45.30 21.39
N SER A 15 17.14 46.18 20.40
CA SER A 15 18.44 46.75 20.05
C SER A 15 18.90 47.73 21.12
N SER A 16 20.19 47.68 21.48
CA SER A 16 20.78 48.61 22.46
C SER A 16 20.87 50.04 21.94
N SER A 17 20.90 50.21 20.62
CA SER A 17 20.81 51.48 19.91
C SER A 17 19.74 51.40 18.82
N TRP A 18 18.94 52.46 18.67
CA TRP A 18 17.92 52.50 17.62
C TRP A 18 18.55 52.32 16.23
N ASP A 19 17.94 51.48 15.41
CA ASP A 19 18.42 51.14 14.08
C ASP A 19 17.48 51.74 13.03
N ASP A 20 17.93 52.84 12.42
CA ASP A 20 17.15 53.61 11.45
C ASP A 20 16.82 52.80 10.18
N GLU A 21 17.66 51.83 9.80
CA GLU A 21 17.40 50.96 8.64
C GLU A 21 16.26 49.98 8.94
N ALA A 22 16.26 49.38 10.13
CA ALA A 22 15.19 48.50 10.59
C ALA A 22 13.85 49.24 10.71
N GLU A 23 13.86 50.48 11.25
CA GLU A 23 12.66 51.32 11.28
C GLU A 23 12.20 51.67 9.85
N THR A 24 13.13 52.10 8.99
CA THR A 24 12.83 52.45 7.59
C THR A 24 12.20 51.28 6.84
N TYR A 25 12.70 50.06 7.05
CA TYR A 25 12.09 48.86 6.50
C TYR A 25 10.65 48.67 6.99
N LEU A 26 10.40 48.74 8.30
CA LEU A 26 9.04 48.58 8.86
C LEU A 26 8.08 49.67 8.35
N ARG A 27 8.53 50.92 8.27
CA ARG A 27 7.77 52.02 7.68
C ARG A 27 7.47 51.74 6.21
N THR A 28 8.44 51.24 5.45
CA THR A 28 8.23 50.87 4.03
C THR A 28 7.18 49.79 3.89
N VAL A 29 7.22 48.74 4.72
CA VAL A 29 6.22 47.66 4.71
C VAL A 29 4.83 48.19 5.06
N LEU A 30 4.71 49.10 6.04
CA LEU A 30 3.43 49.71 6.42
C LEU A 30 2.84 50.57 5.30
N HIS A 31 3.70 51.31 4.58
CA HIS A 31 3.31 52.19 3.48
C HIS A 31 3.36 51.50 2.10
N ARG A 32 3.44 50.16 2.06
CA ARG A 32 3.52 49.41 0.81
C ARG A 32 2.30 49.69 -0.10
N PRO A 33 2.48 49.66 -1.43
CA PRO A 33 1.36 49.72 -2.36
C PRO A 33 0.33 48.63 -2.06
N ASN A 34 -0.96 48.93 -2.23
CA ASN A 34 -2.08 47.99 -2.02
C ASN A 34 -2.24 47.49 -0.57
N ASN A 35 -1.79 48.22 0.45
CA ASN A 35 -2.16 47.95 1.84
C ASN A 35 -3.65 48.29 2.09
N LEU A 36 -4.54 47.35 1.75
CA LEU A 36 -5.99 47.50 1.86
C LEU A 36 -6.45 47.68 3.32
N ASP A 37 -5.75 47.03 4.26
CA ASP A 37 -6.00 47.13 5.69
C ASP A 37 -4.97 48.08 6.32
N ARG A 38 -5.32 49.36 6.44
CA ARG A 38 -4.46 50.42 6.99
C ARG A 38 -3.89 50.03 8.36
N GLY A 39 -2.64 49.55 8.37
CA GLY A 39 -1.91 49.11 9.56
C GLY A 39 -1.49 47.64 9.59
N SER A 40 -1.96 46.80 8.65
CA SER A 40 -1.54 45.40 8.56
C SER A 40 -0.16 45.24 7.93
N VAL A 41 0.55 44.16 8.28
CA VAL A 41 1.83 43.75 7.67
C VAL A 41 1.79 42.25 7.33
N PRO A 42 2.42 41.81 6.23
CA PRO A 42 2.52 40.38 5.89
C PRO A 42 3.57 39.67 6.76
N CYS A 43 3.61 38.33 6.69
CA CYS A 43 4.65 37.55 7.36
C CYS A 43 6.06 37.75 6.73
N ALA A 44 6.10 37.99 5.41
CA ALA A 44 7.30 38.30 4.63
C ALA A 44 7.03 39.43 3.61
N TRP A 45 8.00 40.36 3.46
CA TRP A 45 7.99 41.41 2.43
C TRP A 45 9.43 41.94 2.18
N PRO A 46 9.85 42.16 0.91
CA PRO A 46 9.12 41.86 -0.31
C PRO A 46 9.20 40.37 -0.67
N THR A 47 8.41 39.94 -1.65
CA THR A 47 8.29 38.56 -2.15
C THR A 47 8.44 38.51 -3.68
N SER A 48 9.21 39.44 -4.24
CA SER A 48 9.19 39.74 -5.68
C SER A 48 9.70 38.60 -6.56
N ILE A 49 10.73 37.85 -6.14
CA ILE A 49 11.25 36.71 -6.93
C ILE A 49 10.27 35.55 -6.86
N PHE A 50 9.70 35.28 -5.68
CA PHE A 50 8.66 34.28 -5.50
C PHE A 50 7.43 34.58 -6.38
N GLU A 51 6.88 35.80 -6.31
CA GLU A 51 5.71 36.19 -7.09
C GLU A 51 5.97 36.12 -8.60
N VAL A 52 7.08 36.69 -9.08
CA VAL A 52 7.45 36.64 -10.51
C VAL A 52 7.63 35.20 -10.97
N SER A 53 8.43 34.40 -10.25
CA SER A 53 8.76 33.06 -10.70
C SER A 53 7.56 32.13 -10.69
N TRP A 54 6.68 32.21 -9.69
CA TRP A 54 5.49 31.37 -9.62
C TRP A 54 4.39 31.81 -10.60
N VAL A 55 4.09 33.11 -10.70
CA VAL A 55 3.05 33.60 -11.61
C VAL A 55 3.44 33.36 -13.05
N ILE A 56 4.65 33.78 -13.46
CA ILE A 56 5.06 33.73 -14.86
C ILE A 56 5.25 32.29 -15.33
N SER A 57 5.91 31.43 -14.54
CA SER A 57 6.02 30.01 -14.93
C SER A 57 4.66 29.30 -15.02
N THR A 58 3.69 29.67 -14.17
CA THR A 58 2.34 29.08 -14.19
C THR A 58 1.55 29.53 -15.42
N LEU A 59 1.56 30.82 -15.74
CA LEU A 59 0.88 31.36 -16.93
C LEU A 59 1.53 30.88 -18.22
N ALA A 60 2.86 30.95 -18.32
CA ALA A 60 3.59 30.53 -19.51
C ALA A 60 3.45 29.02 -19.77
N SER A 61 3.44 28.19 -18.72
CA SER A 61 3.19 26.75 -18.87
C SER A 61 1.79 26.41 -19.40
N ALA A 62 0.82 27.30 -19.24
CA ALA A 62 -0.52 27.20 -19.80
C ALA A 62 -0.64 27.82 -21.20
N GLY A 63 0.46 28.31 -21.78
CA GLY A 63 0.49 28.93 -23.11
C GLY A 63 0.06 30.39 -23.14
N VAL A 64 -0.02 31.07 -21.99
CA VAL A 64 -0.30 32.51 -21.95
C VAL A 64 0.95 33.27 -22.43
N PRO A 65 0.86 34.10 -23.49
CA PRO A 65 2.00 34.84 -23.99
C PRO A 65 2.41 35.94 -23.00
N ILE A 66 3.70 36.02 -22.71
CA ILE A 66 4.29 37.10 -21.92
C ILE A 66 4.82 38.18 -22.87
N GLY A 67 4.50 39.45 -22.60
CA GLY A 67 4.91 40.55 -23.46
C GLY A 67 6.43 40.75 -23.47
N LYS A 68 6.96 41.35 -24.54
CA LYS A 68 8.41 41.49 -24.74
C LYS A 68 9.08 42.38 -23.68
N SER A 69 8.43 43.47 -23.29
CA SER A 69 8.90 44.37 -22.24
C SER A 69 8.96 43.67 -20.89
N GLU A 70 7.91 42.93 -20.54
CA GLU A 70 7.81 42.18 -19.30
C GLU A 70 8.83 41.04 -19.27
N THR A 71 9.00 40.34 -20.39
CA THR A 71 10.01 39.29 -20.57
C THR A 71 11.40 39.82 -20.26
N SER A 72 11.80 40.96 -20.87
CA SER A 72 13.10 41.58 -20.60
C SER A 72 13.25 41.91 -19.11
N ALA A 73 12.26 42.56 -18.51
CA ALA A 73 12.31 42.97 -17.10
C ALA A 73 12.44 41.79 -16.14
N PHE A 74 11.71 40.69 -16.38
CA PHE A 74 11.77 39.49 -15.55
C PHE A 74 13.07 38.70 -15.75
N CYS A 75 13.59 38.62 -16.98
CA CYS A 75 14.89 38.02 -17.25
C CYS A 75 16.00 38.79 -16.55
N ASP A 76 16.04 40.12 -16.71
CA ASP A 76 17.04 40.99 -16.07
C ASP A 76 17.00 40.84 -14.54
N LEU A 77 15.80 40.79 -13.94
CA LEU A 77 15.63 40.57 -12.51
C LEU A 77 16.19 39.22 -12.06
N LEU A 78 15.85 38.12 -12.74
CA LEU A 78 16.23 36.77 -12.30
C LEU A 78 17.70 36.46 -12.60
N GLN A 79 18.20 36.82 -13.78
CA GLN A 79 19.59 36.56 -14.19
C GLN A 79 20.59 37.36 -13.35
N GLU A 80 20.31 38.64 -13.07
CA GLU A 80 21.18 39.43 -12.20
C GLU A 80 21.25 38.83 -10.79
N ARG A 81 20.12 38.31 -10.28
CA ARG A 81 20.07 37.69 -8.95
C ARG A 81 20.79 36.35 -8.92
N LEU A 82 20.60 35.49 -9.93
CA LEU A 82 21.37 34.26 -10.09
C LEU A 82 22.87 34.56 -10.13
N ARG A 83 23.31 35.55 -10.91
CA ARG A 83 24.72 35.94 -11.00
C ARG A 83 25.29 36.38 -9.65
N VAL A 84 24.56 37.23 -8.93
CA VAL A 84 24.99 37.72 -7.60
C VAL A 84 25.01 36.61 -6.55
N GLN A 85 24.06 35.67 -6.62
CA GLN A 85 23.90 34.57 -5.66
C GLN A 85 24.51 33.24 -6.14
N ARG A 86 25.43 33.26 -7.11
CA ARG A 86 26.16 32.06 -7.60
C ARG A 86 25.26 30.92 -8.08
N GLY A 87 24.23 31.26 -8.85
CA GLY A 87 23.34 30.29 -9.51
C GLY A 87 22.15 29.83 -8.66
N VAL A 88 21.91 30.45 -7.50
CA VAL A 88 20.72 30.19 -6.67
C VAL A 88 19.90 31.44 -6.44
N LEU A 89 18.65 31.28 -6.01
CA LEU A 89 17.69 32.34 -5.71
C LEU A 89 16.99 32.06 -4.38
N GLY A 90 16.57 33.12 -3.70
CA GLY A 90 15.54 33.05 -2.65
C GLY A 90 14.30 33.84 -3.07
N PHE A 91 13.24 33.78 -2.25
CA PHE A 91 11.97 34.46 -2.53
C PHE A 91 12.05 35.97 -2.78
N SER A 92 13.14 36.64 -2.39
CA SER A 92 13.37 38.07 -2.60
C SER A 92 14.87 38.40 -2.70
N PRO A 93 15.25 39.53 -3.33
CA PRO A 93 16.63 40.02 -3.27
C PRO A 93 17.19 40.10 -1.85
N GLY A 94 18.37 39.51 -1.64
CA GLY A 94 19.10 39.57 -0.36
C GLY A 94 18.57 38.62 0.72
N THR A 95 17.57 37.78 0.43
CA THR A 95 17.16 36.70 1.33
C THR A 95 18.01 35.45 1.11
N LEU A 96 18.00 34.55 2.09
CA LEU A 96 18.59 33.22 1.96
C LEU A 96 17.98 32.50 0.76
N SER A 97 18.84 31.89 -0.05
CA SER A 97 18.44 31.12 -1.22
C SER A 97 17.90 29.74 -0.83
N ASP A 98 17.00 29.21 -1.65
CA ASP A 98 16.43 27.88 -1.49
C ASP A 98 16.18 27.16 -2.82
N ALA A 99 16.03 25.85 -2.75
CA ALA A 99 15.80 25.02 -3.93
C ALA A 99 14.46 25.32 -4.63
N ASP A 100 13.45 25.79 -3.89
CA ASP A 100 12.09 25.95 -4.43
C ASP A 100 12.01 27.18 -5.36
N ASP A 101 12.43 28.34 -4.85
CA ASP A 101 12.53 29.59 -5.61
C ASP A 101 13.60 29.52 -6.69
N THR A 102 14.73 28.84 -6.44
CA THR A 102 15.75 28.63 -7.48
C THR A 102 15.19 27.81 -8.64
N ALA A 103 14.52 26.68 -8.36
CA ALA A 103 13.96 25.84 -9.40
C ALA A 103 12.86 26.57 -10.18
N ARG A 104 12.00 27.34 -9.49
CA ARG A 104 10.95 28.16 -10.10
C ARG A 104 11.49 29.32 -10.94
N GLY A 105 12.54 29.99 -10.47
CA GLY A 105 13.20 31.07 -11.22
C GLY A 105 13.85 30.55 -12.50
N LEU A 106 14.61 29.46 -12.42
CA LEU A 106 15.22 28.81 -13.59
C LEU A 106 14.16 28.30 -14.58
N LYS A 107 13.06 27.71 -14.08
CA LYS A 107 11.91 27.30 -14.91
C LYS A 107 11.26 28.50 -15.61
N THR A 108 11.17 29.63 -14.93
CA THR A 108 10.64 30.87 -15.51
C THR A 108 11.51 31.36 -16.64
N LEU A 109 12.83 31.40 -16.44
CA LEU A 109 13.79 31.77 -17.49
C LEU A 109 13.67 30.86 -18.72
N TYR A 110 13.54 29.54 -18.52
CA TYR A 110 13.30 28.59 -19.61
C TYR A 110 12.07 28.96 -20.46
N TYR A 111 10.92 29.24 -19.82
CA TYR A 111 9.71 29.66 -20.54
C TYR A 111 9.82 31.04 -21.20
N LEU A 112 10.71 31.89 -20.71
CA LEU A 112 11.04 33.19 -21.30
C LEU A 112 12.12 33.10 -22.39
N GLY A 113 12.53 31.87 -22.78
CA GLY A 113 13.49 31.62 -23.85
C GLY A 113 14.96 31.80 -23.43
N GLN A 114 15.25 31.78 -22.13
CA GLN A 114 16.60 31.83 -21.58
C GLN A 114 16.97 30.47 -20.96
N THR A 115 18.19 30.00 -21.19
CA THR A 115 18.69 28.76 -20.61
C THR A 115 19.87 29.06 -19.69
N GLU A 116 19.65 28.92 -18.39
CA GLU A 116 20.69 29.08 -17.36
C GLU A 116 21.19 27.72 -16.86
N SER A 117 22.38 27.71 -16.24
CA SER A 117 22.91 26.50 -15.61
C SER A 117 22.10 26.12 -14.35
N VAL A 118 21.95 24.82 -14.10
CA VAL A 118 21.40 24.26 -12.86
C VAL A 118 22.47 23.85 -11.85
N ASP A 119 23.75 24.04 -12.17
CA ASP A 119 24.86 23.56 -11.32
C ASP A 119 24.79 24.17 -9.92
N GLY A 120 24.50 25.48 -9.82
CA GLY A 120 24.35 26.16 -8.53
C GLY A 120 23.23 25.57 -7.66
N LEU A 121 22.09 25.21 -8.26
CA LEU A 121 20.98 24.52 -7.58
C LEU A 121 21.45 23.14 -7.07
N ILE A 122 22.12 22.37 -7.93
CA ILE A 122 22.57 21.02 -7.62
C ILE A 122 23.62 21.05 -6.51
N GLU A 123 24.67 21.87 -6.66
CA GLU A 123 25.75 22.01 -5.68
C GLU A 123 25.25 22.47 -4.31
N ALA A 124 24.28 23.39 -4.28
CA ALA A 124 23.78 23.95 -3.02
C ALA A 124 22.78 23.03 -2.30
N PHE A 125 21.95 22.29 -3.04
CA PHE A 125 20.75 21.67 -2.47
C PHE A 125 20.64 20.16 -2.69
N GLU A 126 21.49 19.54 -3.50
CA GLU A 126 21.49 18.09 -3.65
C GLU A 126 21.97 17.43 -2.33
N SER A 127 21.16 16.54 -1.78
CA SER A 127 21.53 15.68 -0.66
C SER A 127 21.65 14.22 -1.12
N LYS A 128 21.84 13.30 -0.16
CA LYS A 128 21.99 11.87 -0.46
C LYS A 128 20.77 11.31 -1.20
N ASP A 129 19.57 11.57 -0.69
CA ASP A 129 18.34 10.87 -1.11
C ASP A 129 17.31 11.80 -1.78
N ASN A 130 17.50 13.12 -1.70
CA ASN A 130 16.56 14.14 -2.18
C ASN A 130 17.26 15.51 -2.38
N PHE A 131 16.51 16.54 -2.76
CA PHE A 131 16.95 17.93 -2.66
C PHE A 131 16.41 18.57 -1.38
N ILE A 132 17.27 19.25 -0.63
CA ILE A 132 16.87 20.03 0.55
C ILE A 132 16.40 21.42 0.13
N THR A 133 15.39 22.01 0.80
CA THR A 133 14.94 23.37 0.52
C THR A 133 15.95 24.39 1.01
N TYR A 134 16.33 24.32 2.29
CA TYR A 134 17.38 25.16 2.88
C TYR A 134 18.55 24.33 3.41
N LEU A 135 19.76 24.88 3.34
CA LEU A 135 20.93 24.32 4.00
C LEU A 135 20.68 24.19 5.52
N GLY A 136 20.82 22.98 6.05
CA GLY A 136 20.63 22.69 7.48
C GLY A 136 19.17 22.40 7.89
N GLU A 137 18.25 22.24 6.94
CA GLU A 137 16.89 21.80 7.27
C GLU A 137 16.84 20.36 7.80
N ARG A 138 15.79 20.04 8.56
CA ARG A 138 15.58 18.70 9.13
C ARG A 138 14.67 17.82 8.29
N ASN A 139 13.70 18.42 7.61
CA ASN A 139 12.67 17.71 6.86
C ASN A 139 12.67 18.22 5.42
N PRO A 140 12.78 17.34 4.43
CA PRO A 140 12.75 17.73 3.03
C PRO A 140 11.35 18.14 2.57
N SER A 141 11.27 19.12 1.67
CA SER A 141 10.00 19.57 1.09
C SER A 141 9.60 18.74 -0.14
N PHE A 142 8.36 18.24 -0.14
CA PHE A 142 7.76 17.58 -1.30
C PHE A 142 7.65 18.55 -2.50
N SER A 143 7.17 19.78 -2.30
CA SER A 143 6.97 20.75 -3.38
C SER A 143 8.29 21.22 -4.00
N ALA A 144 9.34 21.41 -3.19
CA ALA A 144 10.66 21.79 -3.69
C ALA A 144 11.23 20.70 -4.62
N ASN A 145 11.12 19.42 -4.21
CA ASN A 145 11.54 18.30 -5.05
C ASN A 145 10.69 18.16 -6.32
N CYS A 146 9.38 18.46 -6.28
CA CYS A 146 8.56 18.55 -7.49
C CYS A 146 9.08 19.63 -8.44
N ASN A 147 9.38 20.83 -7.93
CA ASN A 147 9.84 21.93 -8.77
C ASN A 147 11.23 21.66 -9.37
N VAL A 148 12.15 21.06 -8.60
CA VAL A 148 13.45 20.58 -9.11
C VAL A 148 13.26 19.52 -10.21
N LEU A 149 12.42 18.50 -9.96
CA LEU A 149 12.17 17.46 -10.96
C LEU A 149 11.56 18.03 -12.25
N ILE A 150 10.56 18.91 -12.13
CA ILE A 150 9.93 19.56 -13.29
C ILE A 150 10.98 20.34 -14.08
N LEU A 151 11.83 21.14 -13.41
CA LEU A 151 12.89 21.88 -14.07
C LEU A 151 13.83 20.94 -14.83
N LEU A 152 14.35 19.90 -14.18
CA LEU A 152 15.30 18.98 -14.80
C LEU A 152 14.69 18.23 -16.00
N LEU A 153 13.39 17.89 -15.95
CA LEU A 153 12.70 17.21 -17.05
C LEU A 153 12.42 18.12 -18.26
N LEU A 154 12.29 19.44 -18.04
CA LEU A 154 12.05 20.43 -19.09
C LEU A 154 13.29 20.72 -19.94
N ARG A 155 14.49 20.49 -19.41
CA ARG A 155 15.74 20.86 -20.08
C ARG A 155 16.09 19.96 -21.26
N GLU A 156 16.77 20.53 -22.25
CA GLU A 156 17.30 19.80 -23.40
C GLU A 156 18.48 18.89 -23.00
N ASP A 157 19.29 19.31 -22.04
CA ASP A 157 20.47 18.59 -21.52
C ASP A 157 20.15 17.60 -20.39
N ARG A 158 18.87 17.30 -20.14
CA ARG A 158 18.38 16.42 -19.06
C ARG A 158 19.09 15.05 -18.95
N ALA A 159 19.66 14.55 -20.05
CA ALA A 159 20.45 13.32 -20.06
C ALA A 159 21.69 13.40 -19.14
N GLN A 160 22.24 14.60 -18.91
CA GLN A 160 23.35 14.85 -18.01
C GLN A 160 22.94 14.78 -16.53
N HIS A 161 21.64 14.95 -16.25
CA HIS A 161 21.07 15.03 -14.90
C HIS A 161 20.22 13.80 -14.55
N LEU A 162 20.43 12.66 -15.23
CA LEU A 162 19.63 11.45 -15.00
C LEU A 162 19.68 10.97 -13.54
N ALA A 163 20.84 11.07 -12.88
CA ALA A 163 20.97 10.70 -11.47
C ALA A 163 20.08 11.56 -10.57
N GLN A 164 20.07 12.88 -10.79
CA GLN A 164 19.23 13.83 -10.06
C GLN A 164 17.75 13.64 -10.35
N ILE A 165 17.38 13.37 -11.61
CA ILE A 165 15.99 13.05 -12.01
C ILE A 165 15.50 11.79 -11.30
N VAL A 166 16.29 10.71 -11.33
CA VAL A 166 15.95 9.46 -10.64
C VAL A 166 15.84 9.68 -9.13
N LYS A 167 16.76 10.44 -8.53
CA LYS A 167 16.74 10.79 -7.11
C LYS A 167 15.47 11.52 -6.71
N ALA A 168 15.15 12.63 -7.38
CA ALA A 168 13.94 13.40 -7.08
C ALA A 168 12.67 12.59 -7.36
N THR A 169 12.64 11.80 -8.44
CA THR A 169 11.51 10.92 -8.74
C THR A 169 11.30 9.89 -7.63
N ARG A 170 12.38 9.23 -7.19
CA ARG A 170 12.34 8.24 -6.09
C ARG A 170 11.87 8.85 -4.78
N PHE A 171 12.37 10.04 -4.43
CA PHE A 171 11.90 10.74 -3.25
C PHE A 171 10.38 10.98 -3.32
N LEU A 172 9.90 11.55 -4.42
CA LEU A 172 8.48 11.90 -4.59
C LEU A 172 7.58 10.67 -4.63
N THR A 173 7.94 9.62 -5.35
CA THR A 173 7.13 8.39 -5.41
C THR A 173 7.09 7.71 -4.06
N ASN A 174 8.23 7.63 -3.34
CA ASN A 174 8.27 7.05 -2.00
C ASN A 174 7.39 7.82 -1.01
N GLU A 175 7.39 9.16 -1.05
CA GLU A 175 6.53 9.96 -0.16
C GLU A 175 5.05 9.69 -0.42
N VAL A 176 4.62 9.56 -1.68
CA VAL A 176 3.21 9.19 -1.97
C VAL A 176 2.94 7.73 -1.62
N PHE A 177 3.89 6.83 -1.86
CA PHE A 177 3.74 5.40 -1.60
C PHE A 177 3.58 5.12 -0.10
N ARG A 178 4.33 5.83 0.73
CA ARG A 178 4.24 5.82 2.21
C ARG A 178 3.03 6.59 2.74
N GLY A 179 2.53 7.58 2.00
CA GLY A 179 1.51 8.52 2.47
C GLY A 179 2.09 9.56 3.42
N SER A 180 1.31 10.04 4.40
CA SER A 180 1.74 11.10 5.36
C SER A 180 2.75 10.63 6.42
N VAL A 181 3.51 9.57 6.13
CA VAL A 181 4.20 8.76 7.14
C VAL A 181 5.69 8.67 6.83
N ASN A 182 6.51 8.96 7.85
CA ASN A 182 7.97 8.80 7.80
C ASN A 182 8.38 7.32 7.96
N GLU A 183 8.05 6.46 7.00
CA GLU A 183 8.45 5.05 7.01
C GLU A 183 9.89 4.89 6.48
N LYS A 184 10.75 4.14 7.17
CA LYS A 184 12.17 3.96 6.78
C LYS A 184 12.46 2.69 5.98
N TRP A 185 11.45 1.85 5.74
CA TRP A 185 11.65 0.43 5.45
C TRP A 185 11.04 -0.05 4.13
N VAL A 186 10.67 0.87 3.24
CA VAL A 186 9.96 0.54 2.01
C VAL A 186 10.76 -0.43 1.13
N THR A 187 10.12 -1.55 0.81
CA THR A 187 10.57 -2.45 -0.26
C THR A 187 10.72 -1.64 -1.54
N THR A 188 11.95 -1.54 -2.08
CA THR A 188 12.22 -0.69 -3.23
C THR A 188 11.62 -1.29 -4.50
N ILE A 189 10.43 -0.83 -4.89
CA ILE A 189 9.77 -1.20 -6.14
C ILE A 189 10.51 -0.54 -7.32
N PRO A 190 10.66 -1.16 -8.49
CA PRO A 190 11.22 -0.45 -9.66
C PRO A 190 10.34 0.74 -10.09
N LEU A 191 10.95 1.87 -10.48
CA LEU A 191 10.21 3.08 -10.91
C LEU A 191 9.17 2.80 -12.00
N LEU A 192 9.45 1.81 -12.84
CA LEU A 192 8.58 1.41 -13.94
C LEU A 192 7.19 0.94 -13.47
N GLU A 193 7.10 0.30 -12.32
CA GLU A 193 5.82 -0.07 -11.70
C GLU A 193 5.35 0.98 -10.69
N GLU A 194 6.26 1.59 -9.94
CA GLU A 194 5.90 2.54 -8.88
C GLU A 194 5.24 3.81 -9.42
N ILE A 195 5.76 4.40 -10.51
CA ILE A 195 5.21 5.64 -11.09
C ILE A 195 3.75 5.44 -11.51
N PRO A 196 3.37 4.40 -12.29
CA PRO A 196 1.97 4.12 -12.59
C PRO A 196 1.12 3.86 -11.35
N MET A 197 1.61 3.10 -10.36
CA MET A 197 0.86 2.82 -9.14
C MET A 197 0.54 4.10 -8.37
N VAL A 198 1.54 4.95 -8.15
CA VAL A 198 1.40 6.26 -7.49
C VAL A 198 0.49 7.18 -8.30
N SER A 199 0.63 7.22 -9.62
CA SER A 199 -0.19 8.07 -10.49
C SER A 199 -1.67 7.67 -10.46
N LEU A 200 -1.97 6.37 -10.54
CA LEU A 200 -3.35 5.87 -10.43
C LEU A 200 -3.95 6.13 -9.05
N HIS A 201 -3.15 6.00 -7.99
CA HIS A 201 -3.58 6.34 -6.63
C HIS A 201 -3.92 7.84 -6.51
N VAL A 202 -3.06 8.73 -7.01
CA VAL A 202 -3.31 10.18 -7.01
C VAL A 202 -4.52 10.54 -7.86
N LEU A 203 -4.68 9.94 -9.06
CA LEU A 203 -5.85 10.12 -9.92
C LEU A 203 -7.15 9.80 -9.18
N MET A 204 -7.24 8.60 -8.59
CA MET A 204 -8.45 8.15 -7.90
C MET A 204 -8.75 9.03 -6.67
N ARG A 205 -7.72 9.46 -5.94
CA ARG A 205 -7.88 10.41 -4.83
C ARG A 205 -8.44 11.76 -5.28
N ILE A 206 -7.93 12.32 -6.38
CA ILE A 206 -8.44 13.60 -6.91
C ILE A 206 -9.90 13.45 -7.34
N LEU A 207 -10.24 12.37 -8.06
CA LEU A 207 -11.62 12.12 -8.49
C LEU A 207 -12.58 11.94 -7.31
N ARG A 208 -12.18 11.21 -6.26
CA ARG A 208 -13.03 10.94 -5.09
C ARG A 208 -13.26 12.17 -4.22
N THR A 209 -12.29 13.08 -4.15
CA THR A 209 -12.35 14.28 -3.30
C THR A 209 -13.04 15.46 -3.97
N GLN A 210 -13.45 15.33 -5.23
CA GLN A 210 -14.27 16.34 -5.90
C GLN A 210 -15.66 16.40 -5.26
N GLN A 211 -16.13 17.62 -4.97
CA GLN A 211 -17.45 17.85 -4.41
C GLN A 211 -18.53 17.85 -5.50
N ASN A 212 -19.80 17.71 -5.10
CA ASN A 212 -20.95 17.66 -6.01
C ASN A 212 -21.11 18.93 -6.87
N ASP A 213 -20.58 20.08 -6.42
CA ASP A 213 -20.58 21.33 -7.18
C ASP A 213 -19.42 21.44 -8.20
N GLY A 214 -18.59 20.39 -8.29
CA GLY A 214 -17.41 20.32 -9.14
C GLY A 214 -16.13 20.89 -8.53
N SER A 215 -16.22 21.53 -7.36
CA SER A 215 -15.06 22.13 -6.70
C SER A 215 -14.19 21.10 -5.97
N TRP A 216 -12.98 21.51 -5.64
CA TRP A 216 -12.22 20.92 -4.56
C TRP A 216 -12.16 21.91 -3.41
N GLY A 217 -12.76 21.53 -2.28
CA GLY A 217 -12.79 22.34 -1.06
C GLY A 217 -13.63 23.63 -1.15
N GLY A 218 -14.44 23.83 -2.19
CA GLY A 218 -15.17 25.08 -2.41
C GLY A 218 -14.28 26.29 -2.73
N VAL A 219 -12.98 26.07 -2.99
CA VAL A 219 -12.00 27.15 -3.18
C VAL A 219 -11.50 27.16 -4.63
N CYS A 220 -11.49 28.33 -5.27
CA CYS A 220 -11.06 28.47 -6.67
C CYS A 220 -9.61 28.02 -6.88
N GLU A 221 -8.67 28.47 -6.02
CA GLU A 221 -7.26 28.09 -6.11
C GLU A 221 -7.04 26.57 -6.02
N VAL A 222 -7.70 25.91 -5.05
CA VAL A 222 -7.64 24.44 -4.89
C VAL A 222 -8.31 23.71 -6.04
N THR A 223 -9.43 24.24 -6.54
CA THR A 223 -10.12 23.67 -7.72
C THR A 223 -9.24 23.78 -8.97
N ALA A 224 -8.50 24.88 -9.13
CA ALA A 224 -7.54 25.05 -10.22
C ALA A 224 -6.41 24.01 -10.15
N TYR A 225 -5.91 23.68 -8.95
CA TYR A 225 -4.95 22.58 -8.76
C TYR A 225 -5.52 21.24 -9.21
N GLY A 226 -6.75 20.91 -8.83
CA GLY A 226 -7.44 19.68 -9.26
C GLY A 226 -7.58 19.60 -10.78
N VAL A 227 -8.03 20.67 -11.43
CA VAL A 227 -8.17 20.74 -12.90
C VAL A 227 -6.82 20.57 -13.61
N LEU A 228 -5.77 21.27 -13.16
CA LEU A 228 -4.44 21.18 -13.76
C LEU A 228 -3.80 19.80 -13.55
N ALA A 229 -3.99 19.19 -12.38
CA ALA A 229 -3.53 17.84 -12.09
C ALA A 229 -4.22 16.81 -13.00
N LEU A 230 -5.56 16.87 -13.14
CA LEU A 230 -6.31 16.00 -14.04
C LEU A 230 -5.90 16.19 -15.52
N SER A 231 -5.68 17.44 -15.96
CA SER A 231 -5.25 17.74 -17.33
C SER A 231 -3.85 17.20 -17.65
N SER A 232 -2.99 17.09 -16.64
CA SER A 232 -1.67 16.49 -16.77
C SER A 232 -1.71 14.96 -16.73
N ILE A 233 -2.40 14.39 -15.74
CA ILE A 233 -2.37 12.95 -15.45
C ILE A 233 -3.06 12.10 -16.54
N VAL A 234 -4.08 12.66 -17.20
CA VAL A 234 -4.80 11.99 -18.30
C VAL A 234 -3.90 11.69 -19.51
N ARG A 235 -2.74 12.33 -19.59
CA ARG A 235 -1.76 12.13 -20.67
C ARG A 235 -0.84 10.93 -20.43
N LEU A 236 -0.84 10.36 -19.22
CA LEU A 236 0.02 9.23 -18.88
C LEU A 236 -0.43 7.95 -19.60
N PRO A 237 0.49 7.14 -20.16
CA PRO A 237 0.14 5.93 -20.90
C PRO A 237 -0.76 4.96 -20.11
N CYS A 238 -0.45 4.70 -18.84
CA CYS A 238 -1.26 3.82 -17.99
C CYS A 238 -2.69 4.34 -17.76
N VAL A 239 -2.88 5.65 -17.68
CA VAL A 239 -4.20 6.29 -17.51
C VAL A 239 -4.99 6.28 -18.82
N GLN A 240 -4.31 6.30 -19.97
CA GLN A 240 -4.97 6.18 -21.27
C GLN A 240 -5.62 4.81 -21.50
N GLN A 241 -5.27 3.78 -20.71
CA GLN A 241 -5.93 2.48 -20.71
C GLN A 241 -7.25 2.48 -19.89
N LEU A 242 -7.57 3.57 -19.18
CA LEU A 242 -8.87 3.82 -18.56
C LEU A 242 -9.82 4.55 -19.50
N GLU A 243 -11.12 4.39 -19.26
CA GLU A 243 -12.12 5.24 -19.90
C GLU A 243 -11.90 6.70 -19.51
N ARG A 244 -11.93 7.62 -20.47
CA ARG A 244 -11.68 9.04 -20.19
C ARG A 244 -12.92 9.80 -19.72
N GLY A 245 -14.12 9.22 -19.85
CA GLY A 245 -15.40 9.87 -19.56
C GLY A 245 -15.45 10.49 -18.16
N LYS A 246 -15.08 9.73 -17.12
CA LYS A 246 -15.08 10.20 -15.73
C LYS A 246 -14.08 11.35 -15.49
N ILE A 247 -12.89 11.28 -16.10
CA ILE A 247 -11.86 12.33 -15.99
C ILE A 247 -12.32 13.60 -16.71
N ILE A 248 -12.87 13.46 -17.91
CA ILE A 248 -13.39 14.59 -18.70
C ILE A 248 -14.56 15.26 -17.97
N ALA A 249 -15.47 14.47 -17.38
CA ALA A 249 -16.57 14.99 -16.57
C ALA A 249 -16.08 15.77 -15.36
N ALA A 250 -15.13 15.20 -14.60
CA ALA A 250 -14.53 15.88 -13.44
C ALA A 250 -13.82 17.20 -13.84
N LEU A 251 -13.06 17.19 -14.94
CA LEU A 251 -12.44 18.38 -15.50
C LEU A 251 -13.49 19.44 -15.89
N ALA A 252 -14.55 19.04 -16.58
CA ALA A 252 -15.61 19.95 -17.03
C ALA A 252 -16.35 20.59 -15.83
N LEU A 253 -16.65 19.80 -14.79
CA LEU A 253 -17.29 20.28 -13.56
C LEU A 253 -16.38 21.26 -12.81
N GLY A 254 -15.09 20.94 -12.63
CA GLY A 254 -14.13 21.85 -12.00
C GLY A 254 -13.97 23.16 -12.75
N LYS A 255 -13.89 23.11 -14.09
CA LYS A 255 -13.86 24.31 -14.92
C LYS A 255 -15.16 25.10 -14.85
N SER A 256 -16.32 24.44 -14.80
CA SER A 256 -17.62 25.08 -14.63
C SER A 256 -17.69 25.86 -13.31
N PHE A 257 -17.25 25.25 -12.21
CA PHE A 257 -17.13 25.90 -10.91
C PHE A 257 -16.24 27.15 -10.97
N LEU A 258 -15.06 27.04 -11.60
CA LEU A 258 -14.15 28.19 -11.77
C LEU A 258 -14.79 29.31 -12.58
N HIS A 259 -15.48 29.00 -13.68
CA HIS A 259 -16.15 30.00 -14.50
C HIS A 259 -17.30 30.69 -13.76
N ALA A 260 -18.10 29.94 -13.00
CA ALA A 260 -19.18 30.49 -12.18
C ALA A 260 -18.65 31.44 -11.09
N ASN A 261 -17.46 31.16 -10.56
CA ASN A 261 -16.82 31.93 -9.48
C ASN A 261 -15.68 32.84 -9.96
N ARG A 262 -15.72 33.31 -11.23
CA ARG A 262 -14.64 34.12 -11.82
C ARG A 262 -14.28 35.38 -11.02
N ARG A 263 -15.24 35.97 -10.32
CA ARG A 263 -15.03 37.15 -9.46
C ARG A 263 -14.16 36.87 -8.23
N GLU A 264 -14.00 35.60 -7.87
CA GLU A 264 -13.23 35.15 -6.72
C GLU A 264 -11.80 34.72 -7.09
N TRP A 265 -11.41 34.73 -8.37
CA TRP A 265 -10.09 34.26 -8.81
C TRP A 265 -8.93 35.05 -8.17
N GLY A 266 -9.05 36.38 -8.12
CA GLY A 266 -8.08 37.26 -7.47
C GLY A 266 -8.26 37.38 -5.95
N LYS A 267 -9.03 36.49 -5.31
CA LYS A 267 -9.21 36.45 -3.85
C LYS A 267 -8.60 35.15 -3.33
N GLY A 268 -7.30 35.18 -3.11
CA GLY A 268 -6.56 34.06 -2.55
C GLY A 268 -7.12 33.64 -1.19
N HIS A 269 -6.85 32.40 -0.82
CA HIS A 269 -7.21 31.84 0.48
C HIS A 269 -5.94 31.56 1.30
N TYR A 270 -6.09 31.46 2.63
CA TYR A 270 -4.99 31.19 3.56
C TYR A 270 -4.50 29.74 3.47
N LEU A 271 -3.87 29.41 2.34
CA LEU A 271 -3.40 28.07 1.97
C LEU A 271 -1.90 27.90 2.14
N TRP A 272 -1.15 28.99 1.98
CA TRP A 272 0.31 28.98 2.03
C TRP A 272 0.78 29.10 3.48
N ILE A 273 1.89 28.45 3.84
CA ILE A 273 2.35 28.34 5.24
C ILE A 273 3.74 28.97 5.38
N GLU A 274 3.89 29.91 6.30
CA GLU A 274 5.17 30.40 6.82
C GLU A 274 5.12 30.37 8.37
N LYS A 275 5.34 31.49 9.08
CA LYS A 275 5.08 31.61 10.54
C LYS A 275 3.61 31.50 10.86
N VAL A 276 2.79 32.00 9.95
CA VAL A 276 1.34 31.91 9.92
C VAL A 276 0.92 31.48 8.53
N THR A 277 -0.33 31.04 8.38
CA THR A 277 -0.88 30.88 7.04
C THR A 277 -1.02 32.24 6.37
N TYR A 278 -0.78 32.31 5.07
CA TYR A 278 -0.96 33.50 4.25
C TYR A 278 -1.63 33.15 2.92
N LYS A 279 -2.06 34.18 2.20
CA LYS A 279 -2.71 34.07 0.89
C LYS A 279 -1.96 34.88 -0.16
N SER A 280 -2.06 34.47 -1.42
CA SER A 280 -1.58 35.26 -2.56
C SER A 280 -2.68 35.39 -3.61
N ASP A 281 -3.22 36.60 -3.73
CA ASP A 281 -4.26 36.94 -4.69
C ASP A 281 -3.76 36.77 -6.15
N LEU A 282 -2.50 37.12 -6.41
CA LEU A 282 -1.84 36.94 -7.73
C LEU A 282 -1.71 35.47 -8.12
N LEU A 283 -1.31 34.60 -7.18
CA LEU A 283 -1.15 33.17 -7.47
C LEU A 283 -2.50 32.50 -7.69
N SER A 284 -3.48 32.80 -6.84
CA SER A 284 -4.84 32.31 -7.02
C SER A 284 -5.36 32.65 -8.42
N GLU A 285 -5.18 33.90 -8.86
CA GLU A 285 -5.61 34.32 -10.19
C GLU A 285 -4.84 33.60 -11.32
N ALA A 286 -3.51 33.50 -11.21
CA ALA A 286 -2.68 32.82 -12.19
C ALA A 286 -3.07 31.34 -12.36
N TYR A 287 -3.30 30.63 -11.24
CA TYR A 287 -3.74 29.24 -11.27
C TYR A 287 -5.13 29.07 -11.87
N CYS A 288 -6.08 29.93 -11.47
CA CYS A 288 -7.44 29.90 -12.02
C CYS A 288 -7.46 30.17 -13.52
N LEU A 289 -6.66 31.14 -14.00
CA LEU A 289 -6.49 31.42 -15.43
C LEU A 289 -5.91 30.20 -16.17
N SER A 290 -4.81 29.63 -15.67
CA SER A 290 -4.18 28.45 -16.28
C SER A 290 -5.14 27.25 -16.32
N ALA A 291 -5.91 27.01 -15.25
CA ALA A 291 -6.92 25.95 -15.20
C ALA A 291 -8.09 26.19 -16.17
N ALA A 292 -8.54 27.44 -16.32
CA ALA A 292 -9.57 27.80 -17.29
C ALA A 292 -9.11 27.57 -18.75
N LEU A 293 -7.82 27.81 -19.02
CA LEU A 293 -7.20 27.58 -20.34
C LEU A 293 -6.81 26.11 -20.59
N ALA A 294 -6.75 25.28 -19.55
CA ALA A 294 -6.38 23.88 -19.69
C ALA A 294 -7.31 23.16 -20.70
N PRO A 295 -6.76 22.45 -21.70
CA PRO A 295 -7.57 21.81 -22.71
C PRO A 295 -8.39 20.66 -22.09
N LEU A 296 -9.65 20.54 -22.51
CA LEU A 296 -10.43 19.34 -22.26
C LEU A 296 -9.97 18.26 -23.24
N PRO A 297 -9.62 17.05 -22.75
CA PRO A 297 -9.31 15.93 -23.64
C PRO A 297 -10.50 15.63 -24.55
N SER A 298 -10.25 15.45 -25.85
CA SER A 298 -11.28 14.94 -26.76
C SER A 298 -11.70 13.53 -26.36
N THR A 299 -13.00 13.25 -26.39
CA THR A 299 -13.55 11.88 -26.23
C THR A 299 -13.14 10.96 -27.38
N VAL A 300 -12.87 11.55 -28.55
CA VAL A 300 -12.39 10.87 -29.75
C VAL A 300 -10.98 11.38 -30.04
N GLN A 301 -9.97 10.53 -29.91
CA GLN A 301 -8.70 10.73 -30.59
C GLN A 301 -8.72 9.87 -31.86
N PRO A 302 -8.34 10.41 -33.03
CA PRO A 302 -7.91 9.56 -34.15
C PRO A 302 -6.79 8.66 -33.64
N GLU A 303 -6.70 7.42 -34.14
CA GLU A 303 -5.54 6.54 -33.94
C GLU A 303 -4.29 7.29 -34.42
N GLN A 304 -3.69 8.11 -33.57
CA GLN A 304 -2.37 8.63 -33.81
C GLN A 304 -1.45 7.46 -33.53
N ALA A 305 -0.94 6.90 -34.64
CA ALA A 305 0.19 5.99 -34.66
C ALA A 305 1.15 6.39 -33.56
N THR A 306 1.46 5.41 -32.71
CA THR A 306 2.49 5.42 -31.67
C THR A 306 3.77 6.02 -32.21
N SER A 307 3.86 7.35 -32.22
CA SER A 307 5.05 8.07 -32.60
C SER A 307 5.90 8.11 -31.33
N SER A 308 6.77 7.11 -31.21
CA SER A 308 7.89 7.06 -30.25
C SER A 308 7.59 6.98 -28.74
N GLY A 309 6.37 6.62 -28.33
CA GLY A 309 5.97 6.55 -26.91
C GLY A 309 6.40 5.26 -26.19
N CYS A 310 7.14 5.40 -25.09
CA CYS A 310 7.56 4.31 -24.19
C CYS A 310 6.39 3.37 -23.84
N THR A 311 6.42 2.15 -24.40
CA THR A 311 5.42 1.09 -24.16
C THR A 311 5.53 0.47 -22.77
N ASP A 312 6.61 0.75 -22.04
CA ASP A 312 6.90 0.09 -20.77
C ASP A 312 5.90 0.46 -19.66
N PHE A 313 5.29 1.64 -19.77
CA PHE A 313 4.23 2.12 -18.86
C PHE A 313 2.81 1.69 -19.28
N LEU A 314 2.68 0.80 -20.26
CA LEU A 314 1.42 0.16 -20.64
C LEU A 314 1.37 -1.28 -20.11
N ILE A 315 0.19 -1.70 -19.67
CA ILE A 315 -0.07 -3.10 -19.36
C ILE A 315 -0.38 -3.85 -20.66
N PRO A 316 0.33 -4.95 -20.99
CA PRO A 316 0.01 -5.77 -22.15
C PRO A 316 -1.41 -6.33 -22.10
N ASP A 317 -2.12 -6.34 -23.24
CA ASP A 317 -3.54 -6.74 -23.32
C ASP A 317 -3.83 -8.11 -22.72
N LYS A 318 -2.95 -9.09 -22.93
CA LYS A 318 -3.10 -10.44 -22.37
C LYS A 318 -3.10 -10.42 -20.84
N LEU A 319 -2.21 -9.62 -20.24
CA LEU A 319 -2.11 -9.48 -18.79
C LEU A 319 -3.33 -8.74 -18.25
N LEU A 320 -3.71 -7.63 -18.88
CA LEU A 320 -4.88 -6.86 -18.49
C LEU A 320 -6.16 -7.69 -18.61
N LEU A 321 -6.31 -8.52 -19.65
CA LEU A 321 -7.43 -9.44 -19.79
C LEU A 321 -7.48 -10.47 -18.66
N GLY A 322 -6.33 -11.00 -18.23
CA GLY A 322 -6.23 -11.87 -17.06
C GLY A 322 -6.73 -11.16 -15.79
N MET A 323 -6.25 -9.94 -15.56
CA MET A 323 -6.67 -9.13 -14.42
C MET A 323 -8.15 -8.78 -14.45
N ARG A 324 -8.71 -8.48 -15.62
CA ARG A 324 -10.14 -8.22 -15.83
C ARG A 324 -11.02 -9.44 -15.54
N LYS A 325 -10.53 -10.65 -15.84
CA LYS A 325 -11.23 -11.89 -15.47
C LYS A 325 -11.28 -12.05 -13.96
N SER A 326 -10.17 -11.78 -13.27
CA SER A 326 -10.15 -11.72 -11.80
C SER A 326 -11.10 -10.66 -11.27
N GLY A 327 -11.07 -9.42 -11.80
CA GLY A 327 -11.99 -8.37 -11.40
C GLY A 327 -13.46 -8.73 -11.62
N SER A 328 -13.76 -9.42 -12.73
CA SER A 328 -15.11 -9.96 -12.97
C SER A 328 -15.50 -10.99 -11.91
N LEU A 329 -14.63 -11.94 -11.56
CA LEU A 329 -14.91 -12.93 -10.50
C LEU A 329 -15.20 -12.22 -9.17
N LEU A 330 -14.34 -11.26 -8.81
CA LEU A 330 -14.44 -10.47 -7.59
C LEU A 330 -15.76 -9.69 -7.53
N ALA A 331 -16.19 -9.06 -8.63
CA ALA A 331 -17.44 -8.29 -8.70
C ALA A 331 -18.73 -9.14 -8.51
N HIS A 332 -18.65 -10.47 -8.61
CA HIS A 332 -19.80 -11.35 -8.31
C HIS A 332 -19.90 -11.71 -6.82
N THR A 333 -18.93 -11.33 -6.01
CA THR A 333 -18.97 -11.53 -4.56
C THR A 333 -19.95 -10.55 -3.92
N PRO A 334 -20.73 -10.95 -2.90
CA PRO A 334 -21.60 -10.03 -2.17
C PRO A 334 -20.91 -8.75 -1.71
N LEU A 335 -19.66 -8.85 -1.24
CA LEU A 335 -18.88 -7.70 -0.76
C LEU A 335 -18.63 -6.63 -1.84
N LEU A 336 -18.47 -7.05 -3.10
CA LEU A 336 -18.11 -6.16 -4.21
C LEU A 336 -19.26 -5.91 -5.19
N SER A 337 -20.48 -6.33 -4.83
CA SER A 337 -21.66 -6.25 -5.71
C SER A 337 -21.99 -4.81 -6.15
N ASP A 338 -21.72 -3.82 -5.30
CA ASP A 338 -21.99 -2.39 -5.56
C ASP A 338 -20.74 -1.57 -5.92
N ILE A 339 -19.63 -2.22 -6.29
CA ILE A 339 -18.40 -1.49 -6.61
C ILE A 339 -18.57 -0.59 -7.84
N ASP A 340 -18.10 0.66 -7.75
CA ASP A 340 -18.04 1.57 -8.89
C ASP A 340 -17.23 0.93 -10.04
N PRO A 341 -17.82 0.69 -11.23
CA PRO A 341 -17.13 0.02 -12.32
C PRO A 341 -15.84 0.74 -12.72
N TYR A 342 -15.82 2.07 -12.65
CA TYR A 342 -14.62 2.83 -12.95
C TYR A 342 -13.50 2.58 -11.94
N ALA A 343 -13.83 2.59 -10.65
CA ALA A 343 -12.87 2.29 -9.59
C ALA A 343 -12.32 0.86 -9.69
N LEU A 344 -13.16 -0.13 -10.05
CA LEU A 344 -12.68 -1.49 -10.33
C LEU A 344 -11.68 -1.52 -11.49
N ARG A 345 -11.95 -0.82 -12.60
CA ARG A 345 -11.01 -0.74 -13.73
C ARG A 345 -9.70 -0.06 -13.37
N ALA A 346 -9.73 0.96 -12.52
CA ALA A 346 -8.52 1.60 -11.98
C ALA A 346 -7.71 0.62 -11.11
N CYS A 347 -8.39 -0.12 -10.21
CA CYS A 347 -7.76 -1.14 -9.38
C CYS A 347 -7.14 -2.26 -10.21
N GLU A 348 -7.77 -2.71 -11.30
CA GLU A 348 -7.20 -3.73 -12.20
C GLU A 348 -5.89 -3.28 -12.86
N ILE A 349 -5.82 -2.05 -13.35
CA ILE A 349 -4.58 -1.54 -13.94
C ILE A 349 -3.51 -1.37 -12.86
N GLN A 350 -3.86 -0.83 -11.69
CA GLN A 350 -2.93 -0.65 -10.59
C GLN A 350 -2.41 -2.00 -10.05
N ALA A 351 -3.29 -2.99 -9.91
CA ALA A 351 -2.97 -4.36 -9.53
C ALA A 351 -2.03 -5.03 -10.53
N SER A 352 -2.16 -4.70 -11.82
CA SER A 352 -1.27 -5.23 -12.87
C SER A 352 0.17 -4.76 -12.69
N PHE A 353 0.38 -3.51 -12.27
CA PHE A 353 1.72 -3.00 -11.93
C PHE A 353 2.24 -3.60 -10.61
N ALA A 354 1.39 -3.71 -9.58
CA ALA A 354 1.76 -4.34 -8.33
C ALA A 354 2.18 -5.81 -8.53
N MET A 355 1.44 -6.56 -9.36
CA MET A 355 1.77 -7.93 -9.73
C MET A 355 3.14 -8.02 -10.42
N ARG A 356 3.43 -7.13 -11.38
CA ARG A 356 4.73 -7.09 -12.05
C ARG A 356 5.87 -6.76 -11.08
N ALA A 357 5.64 -5.87 -10.12
CA ALA A 357 6.62 -5.57 -9.08
C ALA A 357 6.93 -6.81 -8.23
N LEU A 358 5.90 -7.52 -7.77
CA LEU A 358 6.03 -8.76 -6.99
C LEU A 358 6.77 -9.86 -7.79
N GLN A 359 6.51 -9.97 -9.10
CA GLN A 359 7.19 -10.92 -9.97
C GLN A 359 8.68 -10.59 -10.21
N ARG A 360 9.07 -9.32 -10.14
CA ARG A 360 10.48 -8.89 -10.30
C ARG A 360 11.31 -9.11 -9.04
N GLN A 361 10.66 -9.19 -7.89
CA GLN A 361 11.30 -9.43 -6.60
C GLN A 361 10.74 -10.71 -5.96
N PRO A 362 10.90 -11.88 -6.62
CA PRO A 362 10.40 -13.12 -6.05
C PRO A 362 11.16 -13.42 -4.75
N LEU A 363 10.41 -13.70 -3.69
CA LEU A 363 11.00 -14.16 -2.43
C LEU A 363 11.44 -15.61 -2.61
N ASP A 364 12.75 -15.84 -2.55
CA ASP A 364 13.30 -17.18 -2.44
C ASP A 364 13.18 -17.61 -0.97
N ILE A 365 12.07 -18.24 -0.60
CA ILE A 365 11.87 -18.84 0.74
C ILE A 365 11.41 -20.28 0.57
N PHE A 366 10.35 -20.46 -0.21
CA PHE A 366 9.77 -21.76 -0.52
C PHE A 366 10.28 -22.28 -1.86
N PRO A 367 10.57 -23.59 -1.98
CA PRO A 367 10.95 -24.18 -3.25
C PRO A 367 9.82 -24.06 -4.28
N ARG A 368 10.16 -23.82 -5.55
CA ARG A 368 9.16 -23.68 -6.62
C ARG A 368 8.49 -25.03 -6.89
N THR A 369 7.26 -25.21 -6.42
CA THR A 369 6.41 -26.34 -6.80
C THR A 369 5.89 -26.16 -8.24
N GLY A 370 5.73 -27.26 -8.99
CA GLY A 370 5.46 -27.28 -10.44
C GLY A 370 4.19 -26.54 -10.93
N LYS A 371 4.11 -26.43 -12.27
CA LYS A 371 3.21 -25.60 -13.09
C LYS A 371 1.73 -25.58 -12.66
N GLY A 372 1.17 -24.38 -12.44
CA GLY A 372 -0.29 -24.16 -12.30
C GLY A 372 -0.70 -23.08 -11.29
N LYS A 373 0.18 -22.72 -10.36
CA LYS A 373 -0.09 -21.81 -9.24
C LYS A 373 0.32 -20.36 -9.53
N GLU A 374 -0.22 -19.74 -10.58
CA GLU A 374 0.02 -18.29 -10.82
C GLU A 374 -1.27 -17.46 -10.75
N LYS A 375 -2.44 -18.09 -10.58
CA LYS A 375 -3.72 -17.38 -10.50
C LYS A 375 -3.81 -16.44 -9.29
N TYR A 376 -3.21 -16.82 -8.16
CA TYR A 376 -3.18 -15.97 -6.96
C TYR A 376 -2.47 -14.63 -7.21
N LEU A 377 -1.53 -14.56 -8.16
CA LEU A 377 -0.83 -13.32 -8.51
C LEU A 377 -1.76 -12.28 -9.13
N PHE A 378 -2.88 -12.69 -9.72
CA PHE A 378 -3.93 -11.77 -10.17
C PHE A 378 -4.88 -11.40 -9.03
N ILE A 379 -5.23 -12.37 -8.19
CA ILE A 379 -6.25 -12.19 -7.15
C ILE A 379 -5.71 -11.36 -5.97
N ILE A 380 -4.50 -11.65 -5.47
CA ILE A 380 -3.97 -11.00 -4.25
C ILE A 380 -3.84 -9.48 -4.42
N PRO A 381 -3.12 -8.95 -5.44
CA PRO A 381 -2.98 -7.50 -5.57
C PRO A 381 -4.33 -6.81 -5.80
N LEU A 382 -5.23 -7.43 -6.56
CA LEU A 382 -6.53 -6.87 -6.87
C LEU A 382 -7.46 -6.84 -5.66
N ALA A 383 -7.51 -7.92 -4.88
CA ALA A 383 -8.31 -8.00 -3.66
C ALA A 383 -7.93 -6.91 -2.65
N LEU A 384 -6.62 -6.71 -2.42
CA LEU A 384 -6.10 -5.69 -1.51
C LEU A 384 -6.45 -4.27 -1.99
N LEU A 385 -6.25 -3.98 -3.27
CA LEU A 385 -6.52 -2.65 -3.83
C LEU A 385 -8.02 -2.33 -3.89
N VAL A 386 -8.86 -3.30 -4.26
CA VAL A 386 -10.31 -3.11 -4.29
C VAL A 386 -10.89 -2.94 -2.89
N CYS A 387 -10.42 -3.72 -1.90
CA CYS A 387 -10.84 -3.52 -0.52
C CYS A 387 -10.33 -2.19 0.06
N ALA A 388 -9.17 -1.70 -0.38
CA ALA A 388 -8.70 -0.36 -0.04
C ALA A 388 -9.61 0.73 -0.62
N GLU A 389 -10.07 0.57 -1.86
CA GLU A 389 -11.04 1.46 -2.49
C GLU A 389 -12.35 1.55 -1.71
N LEU A 390 -12.91 0.41 -1.29
CA LEU A 390 -14.15 0.37 -0.51
C LEU A 390 -14.02 1.03 0.86
N ASN A 391 -12.85 0.96 1.49
CA ASN A 391 -12.59 1.50 2.82
C ASN A 391 -11.91 2.87 2.79
N GLY A 392 -12.11 3.64 1.70
CA GLY A 392 -11.67 5.04 1.62
C GLY A 392 -10.15 5.26 1.56
N HIS A 393 -9.36 4.21 1.29
CA HIS A 393 -7.89 4.23 1.33
C HIS A 393 -7.34 4.63 2.71
N SER A 394 -7.83 3.96 3.75
CA SER A 394 -7.42 4.17 5.15
C SER A 394 -5.97 3.77 5.46
N VAL A 395 -5.24 3.20 4.49
CA VAL A 395 -3.83 2.79 4.63
C VAL A 395 -3.02 3.23 3.40
N SER A 396 -1.71 3.30 3.55
CA SER A 396 -0.78 3.66 2.46
C SER A 396 -0.59 2.54 1.44
N LEU A 397 -0.09 2.86 0.24
CA LEU A 397 0.28 1.85 -0.75
C LEU A 397 1.41 0.93 -0.23
N SER A 398 2.29 1.46 0.61
CA SER A 398 3.34 0.71 1.32
C SER A 398 2.74 -0.42 2.16
N VAL A 399 1.78 -0.12 3.03
CA VAL A 399 1.07 -1.12 3.84
C VAL A 399 0.36 -2.15 2.96
N LEU A 400 -0.32 -1.71 1.89
CA LEU A 400 -0.98 -2.64 0.96
C LEU A 400 0.03 -3.58 0.28
N TYR A 401 1.17 -3.07 -0.15
CA TYR A 401 2.21 -3.86 -0.81
C TYR A 401 2.82 -4.89 0.14
N GLU A 402 3.14 -4.53 1.37
CA GLU A 402 3.61 -5.47 2.39
C GLU A 402 2.56 -6.55 2.70
N MET A 403 1.28 -6.20 2.72
CA MET A 403 0.19 -7.19 2.85
C MET A 403 0.04 -8.09 1.62
N MET A 404 0.34 -7.61 0.41
CA MET A 404 0.40 -8.46 -0.78
C MET A 404 1.55 -9.47 -0.68
N VAL A 405 2.73 -9.02 -0.23
CA VAL A 405 3.89 -9.89 0.01
C VAL A 405 3.56 -10.95 1.05
N LEU A 406 2.99 -10.56 2.19
CA LEU A 406 2.57 -11.49 3.24
C LEU A 406 1.54 -12.49 2.72
N SER A 407 0.54 -12.05 1.96
CA SER A 407 -0.51 -12.94 1.42
C SER A 407 0.06 -13.98 0.45
N ILE A 408 1.08 -13.62 -0.35
CA ILE A 408 1.79 -14.58 -1.22
C ILE A 408 2.56 -15.59 -0.36
N LEU A 409 3.26 -15.12 0.67
CA LEU A 409 3.99 -16.00 1.59
C LEU A 409 3.06 -16.94 2.36
N ASN A 410 1.88 -16.47 2.78
CA ASN A 410 0.87 -17.30 3.41
C ASN A 410 0.40 -18.40 2.47
N PHE A 411 0.14 -18.07 1.20
CA PHE A 411 -0.23 -19.06 0.18
C PHE A 411 0.90 -20.09 -0.05
N HIS A 412 2.16 -19.67 -0.05
CA HIS A 412 3.29 -20.60 -0.18
C HIS A 412 3.53 -21.44 1.07
N ALA A 413 3.35 -20.87 2.26
CA ALA A 413 3.48 -21.57 3.53
C ALA A 413 2.41 -22.67 3.64
N ASP A 414 1.17 -22.33 3.35
CA ASP A 414 0.03 -23.26 3.32
C ASP A 414 0.30 -24.44 2.37
N ALA A 415 0.62 -24.14 1.11
CA ALA A 415 0.95 -25.16 0.11
C ALA A 415 2.18 -26.00 0.49
N TYR A 416 3.19 -25.41 1.15
CA TYR A 416 4.37 -26.15 1.60
C TYR A 416 4.04 -27.09 2.76
N MET A 417 3.25 -26.64 3.72
CA MET A 417 2.82 -27.47 4.85
C MET A 417 1.96 -28.66 4.38
N GLU A 418 1.08 -28.44 3.40
CA GLU A 418 0.23 -29.51 2.84
C GLU A 418 1.01 -30.46 1.91
N GLU A 419 1.68 -29.94 0.87
CA GLU A 419 2.28 -30.80 -0.17
C GLU A 419 3.60 -31.44 0.27
N VAL A 420 4.38 -30.73 1.09
CA VAL A 420 5.72 -31.18 1.49
C VAL A 420 5.68 -31.79 2.88
N VAL A 421 5.20 -31.08 3.89
CA VAL A 421 5.27 -31.55 5.28
C VAL A 421 4.32 -32.71 5.51
N GLU A 422 3.02 -32.55 5.23
CA GLU A 422 2.05 -33.64 5.36
C GLU A 422 2.36 -34.78 4.39
N GLY A 423 2.62 -34.48 3.11
CA GLY A 423 2.87 -35.49 2.09
C GLY A 423 4.12 -36.37 2.29
N HIS A 424 5.19 -35.87 2.92
CA HIS A 424 6.47 -36.60 3.05
C HIS A 424 6.85 -36.95 4.50
N PHE A 425 6.23 -36.32 5.50
CA PHE A 425 6.63 -36.46 6.91
C PHE A 425 5.47 -36.85 7.84
N GLU A 426 4.39 -37.45 7.31
CA GLU A 426 3.25 -37.98 8.07
C GLU A 426 3.68 -38.77 9.33
N GLY A 427 4.66 -39.68 9.20
CA GLY A 427 5.19 -40.47 10.32
C GLY A 427 6.16 -39.74 11.26
N ASN A 428 6.49 -38.47 10.99
CA ASN A 428 7.51 -37.69 11.70
C ASN A 428 6.99 -36.29 12.13
N LEU A 429 5.68 -36.06 12.19
CA LEU A 429 5.10 -34.75 12.53
C LEU A 429 5.53 -34.24 13.92
N ASP A 430 5.75 -35.13 14.90
CA ASP A 430 6.32 -34.79 16.20
C ASP A 430 7.73 -34.17 16.10
N THR A 431 8.53 -34.64 15.15
CA THR A 431 9.87 -34.07 14.90
C THR A 431 9.76 -32.70 14.25
N ILE A 432 8.79 -32.51 13.36
CA ILE A 432 8.51 -31.20 12.75
C ILE A 432 8.04 -30.19 13.81
N ARG A 433 7.17 -30.60 14.75
CA ARG A 433 6.75 -29.75 15.87
C ARG A 433 7.94 -29.28 16.72
N LYS A 434 8.85 -30.20 17.07
CA LYS A 434 10.09 -29.83 17.78
C LYS A 434 10.96 -28.87 16.99
N ILE A 435 11.07 -29.07 15.67
CA ILE A 435 11.80 -28.13 14.79
C ILE A 435 11.17 -26.73 14.86
N ILE A 436 9.84 -26.63 14.78
CA ILE A 436 9.12 -25.36 14.89
C ILE A 436 9.42 -24.73 16.25
N GLU A 437 9.22 -25.46 17.35
CA GLU A 437 9.48 -24.96 18.71
C GLU A 437 10.92 -24.47 18.90
N GLU A 438 11.92 -25.21 18.39
CA GLU A 438 13.32 -24.82 18.44
C GLU A 438 13.61 -23.54 17.64
N ILE A 439 12.96 -23.33 16.48
CA ILE A 439 13.12 -22.09 15.71
C ILE A 439 12.68 -20.90 16.56
N PHE A 440 11.50 -20.96 17.18
CA PHE A 440 10.99 -19.85 18.00
C PHE A 440 11.72 -19.68 19.34
N ALA A 441 12.23 -20.76 19.94
CA ALA A 441 13.07 -20.68 21.14
C ALA A 441 14.39 -19.92 20.87
N ASN A 442 14.99 -20.11 19.69
CA ASN A 442 16.21 -19.41 19.30
C ASN A 442 15.98 -17.93 18.94
N GLU A 443 14.77 -17.58 18.46
CA GLU A 443 14.37 -16.19 18.19
C GLU A 443 14.11 -15.39 19.50
N ASN A 444 13.83 -16.07 20.62
CA ASN A 444 13.57 -15.47 21.93
C ASN A 444 14.43 -16.09 23.05
N PRO A 445 15.73 -15.78 23.15
CA PRO A 445 16.62 -16.39 24.14
C PRO A 445 16.27 -16.08 25.62
N ASN A 446 15.29 -15.22 25.90
CA ASN A 446 14.93 -14.77 27.26
C ASN A 446 13.75 -15.51 27.91
N VAL A 447 13.17 -16.55 27.30
CA VAL A 447 11.99 -17.25 27.86
C VAL A 447 12.32 -18.53 28.64
N GLN A 448 13.58 -18.99 28.66
CA GLN A 448 14.01 -20.08 29.54
C GLN A 448 15.06 -19.59 30.54
N ASN A 449 14.59 -19.20 31.73
CA ASN A 449 15.37 -19.28 32.96
C ASN A 449 14.44 -19.44 34.16
N GLY A 450 13.93 -20.66 34.32
CA GLY A 450 13.43 -21.18 35.57
C GLY A 450 13.98 -22.59 35.74
N VAL A 451 14.95 -22.74 36.64
CA VAL A 451 15.51 -24.01 37.17
C VAL A 451 16.56 -24.69 36.27
N ASP A 452 17.84 -24.30 36.38
CA ASP A 452 18.82 -25.01 37.22
C ASP A 452 20.21 -24.36 37.14
N SER A 453 20.85 -24.25 38.30
CA SER A 453 22.17 -23.66 38.53
C SER A 453 23.33 -24.63 38.24
N VAL A 454 24.53 -24.04 38.08
CA VAL A 454 25.90 -24.63 38.04
C VAL A 454 26.37 -24.93 36.59
N SER A 455 27.48 -24.42 36.07
CA SER A 455 28.75 -23.89 36.62
C SER A 455 29.43 -22.94 35.63
N GLN A 456 30.21 -22.01 36.18
CA GLN A 456 31.11 -21.09 35.47
C GLN A 456 32.06 -21.82 34.51
N ASP A 457 32.18 -21.31 33.28
CA ASP A 457 33.49 -21.23 32.66
C ASP A 457 33.64 -19.96 31.82
N SER A 458 34.82 -19.37 31.93
CA SER A 458 35.14 -18.00 31.55
C SER A 458 35.77 -18.01 30.17
N GLY A 459 35.07 -17.47 29.16
CA GLY A 459 35.62 -17.38 27.81
C GLY A 459 34.80 -16.46 26.92
N GLY A 460 35.06 -15.15 26.99
CA GLY A 460 34.45 -14.18 26.08
C GLY A 460 34.85 -14.45 24.62
N PRO A 461 33.91 -14.51 23.66
CA PRO A 461 34.28 -14.58 22.25
C PRO A 461 34.53 -13.17 21.71
N LYS A 462 35.75 -12.99 21.19
CA LYS A 462 36.17 -11.86 20.37
C LYS A 462 35.23 -11.71 19.18
N VAL A 463 34.66 -10.53 19.03
CA VAL A 463 34.01 -10.07 17.79
C VAL A 463 35.09 -9.98 16.71
N THR A 464 35.15 -10.98 15.83
CA THR A 464 35.85 -10.87 14.55
C THR A 464 34.81 -10.70 13.45
N HIS A 465 34.70 -9.48 12.96
CA HIS A 465 34.11 -9.19 11.65
C HIS A 465 34.76 -10.09 10.59
N ARG A 466 33.99 -11.02 10.01
CA ARG A 466 34.38 -11.66 8.76
C ARG A 466 33.59 -11.05 7.62
N ASN A 467 34.35 -10.41 6.76
CA ASN A 467 33.94 -9.88 5.47
C ASN A 467 33.26 -10.97 4.64
N TYR A 468 32.11 -10.62 4.06
CA TYR A 468 31.52 -11.34 2.94
C TYR A 468 32.45 -11.16 1.73
N GLU A 469 33.33 -12.12 1.49
CA GLU A 469 34.03 -12.22 0.22
C GLU A 469 33.09 -12.77 -0.84
N GLN A 470 32.91 -11.96 -1.89
CA GLN A 470 32.41 -12.34 -3.21
C GLN A 470 33.02 -13.68 -3.65
N SER A 471 32.24 -14.75 -3.62
CA SER A 471 32.53 -15.93 -4.42
C SER A 471 31.94 -15.74 -5.81
N THR A 472 32.89 -15.64 -6.73
CA THR A 472 32.80 -15.60 -8.18
C THR A 472 31.76 -16.55 -8.76
N THR A 473 31.03 -16.00 -9.73
CA THR A 473 30.27 -16.68 -10.78
C THR A 473 31.02 -17.89 -11.35
N THR A 474 30.48 -19.09 -11.13
CA THR A 474 30.68 -20.24 -12.02
C THR A 474 29.35 -20.62 -12.66
N ASN A 475 29.44 -20.88 -13.95
CA ASN A 475 28.38 -21.04 -14.92
C ASN A 475 27.37 -22.13 -14.56
N GLY A 476 26.18 -21.96 -15.13
CA GLY A 476 25.01 -22.83 -14.97
C GLY A 476 25.31 -24.32 -15.08
N GLU A 477 24.99 -25.02 -14.01
CA GLU A 477 24.49 -26.37 -14.07
C GLU A 477 23.01 -26.31 -13.68
N SER A 478 22.17 -26.67 -14.64
CA SER A 478 20.77 -27.00 -14.41
C SER A 478 20.72 -28.13 -13.39
N TYR A 479 20.40 -27.81 -12.14
CA TYR A 479 20.05 -28.80 -11.12
C TYR A 479 18.70 -29.41 -11.50
N ASP A 480 18.78 -30.47 -12.29
CA ASP A 480 17.75 -31.48 -12.48
C ASP A 480 17.74 -32.35 -11.21
N SER A 481 17.08 -31.87 -10.15
CA SER A 481 16.96 -32.55 -8.87
C SER A 481 15.50 -32.67 -8.43
N GLN A 482 14.62 -33.10 -9.35
CA GLN A 482 13.19 -33.31 -9.05
C GLN A 482 12.88 -34.65 -8.35
N ASP A 483 13.87 -35.52 -8.08
CA ASP A 483 13.61 -36.90 -7.62
C ASP A 483 14.09 -37.26 -6.19
N LYS A 484 14.56 -36.30 -5.37
CA LYS A 484 14.93 -36.59 -3.97
C LYS A 484 13.86 -36.07 -3.01
N PRO A 485 13.29 -36.91 -2.13
CA PRO A 485 12.35 -36.44 -1.13
C PRO A 485 13.04 -35.41 -0.20
N PRO A 486 12.34 -34.36 0.21
CA PRO A 486 12.91 -33.33 1.07
C PRO A 486 13.37 -33.94 2.40
N SER A 487 14.47 -33.44 2.96
CA SER A 487 14.97 -33.87 4.26
C SER A 487 14.43 -32.99 5.39
N LEU A 488 14.48 -33.47 6.64
CA LEU A 488 14.12 -32.68 7.83
C LEU A 488 14.95 -31.37 7.93
N LYS A 489 16.19 -31.40 7.44
CA LYS A 489 17.06 -30.21 7.37
C LYS A 489 16.53 -29.18 6.38
N ASP A 490 16.00 -29.63 5.25
CA ASP A 490 15.42 -28.74 4.24
C ASP A 490 14.16 -28.07 4.79
N VAL A 491 13.29 -28.84 5.48
CA VAL A 491 12.11 -28.29 6.16
C VAL A 491 12.51 -27.26 7.22
N ARG A 492 13.50 -27.56 8.07
CA ARG A 492 14.02 -26.60 9.05
C ARG A 492 14.48 -25.30 8.39
N ASN A 493 15.23 -25.40 7.30
CA ASN A 493 15.77 -24.23 6.61
C ASN A 493 14.67 -23.36 5.99
N VAL A 494 13.66 -23.96 5.36
CA VAL A 494 12.53 -23.24 4.75
C VAL A 494 11.72 -22.52 5.83
N LEU A 495 11.33 -23.24 6.89
CA LEU A 495 10.57 -22.66 8.01
C LEU A 495 11.36 -21.57 8.73
N TYR A 496 12.67 -21.76 8.94
CA TYR A 496 13.53 -20.74 9.54
C TYR A 496 13.58 -19.47 8.69
N ARG A 497 13.73 -19.58 7.36
CA ARG A 497 13.71 -18.42 6.45
C ARG A 497 12.37 -17.69 6.48
N PHE A 498 11.26 -18.42 6.49
CA PHE A 498 9.91 -17.85 6.58
C PHE A 498 9.69 -17.10 7.89
N VAL A 499 10.01 -17.73 9.02
CA VAL A 499 9.88 -17.11 10.36
C VAL A 499 10.79 -15.89 10.48
N THR A 500 12.06 -16.01 10.08
CA THR A 500 13.02 -14.90 10.10
C THR A 500 12.51 -13.72 9.27
N HIS A 501 12.00 -13.97 8.06
CA HIS A 501 11.50 -12.93 7.18
C HIS A 501 10.35 -12.13 7.81
N ILE A 502 9.43 -12.81 8.49
CA ILE A 502 8.30 -12.15 9.18
C ILE A 502 8.77 -11.41 10.43
N LEU A 503 9.49 -12.07 11.34
CA LEU A 503 9.82 -11.49 12.65
C LEU A 503 10.90 -10.39 12.59
N HIS A 504 11.78 -10.45 11.60
CA HIS A 504 12.79 -9.41 11.35
C HIS A 504 12.32 -8.33 10.37
N HIS A 505 11.06 -8.37 9.94
CA HIS A 505 10.53 -7.31 9.11
C HIS A 505 10.63 -5.97 9.88
N PRO A 506 11.12 -4.89 9.27
CA PRO A 506 11.51 -3.72 10.05
C PRO A 506 10.35 -3.01 10.79
N ALA A 507 9.12 -3.09 10.27
CA ALA A 507 7.94 -2.60 10.97
C ALA A 507 7.70 -3.36 12.29
N ILE A 508 7.99 -4.67 12.30
CA ILE A 508 7.91 -5.52 13.50
C ILE A 508 8.99 -5.11 14.47
N LEU A 509 10.24 -4.95 14.01
CA LEU A 509 11.36 -4.53 14.87
C LEU A 509 11.12 -3.16 15.52
N SER A 510 10.39 -2.26 14.86
CA SER A 510 10.00 -0.96 15.42
C SER A 510 8.77 -0.99 16.34
N SER A 511 8.07 -2.13 16.44
CA SER A 511 6.83 -2.26 17.21
C SER A 511 7.08 -2.56 18.69
N PRO A 512 6.10 -2.29 19.58
CA PRO A 512 6.20 -2.57 21.01
C PRO A 512 6.47 -4.05 21.28
N GLU A 513 7.22 -4.36 22.35
CA GLU A 513 7.59 -5.73 22.72
C GLU A 513 6.39 -6.68 22.81
N GLY A 514 5.30 -6.27 23.47
CA GLY A 514 4.10 -7.09 23.56
C GLY A 514 3.51 -7.48 22.20
N LEU A 515 3.57 -6.59 21.20
CA LEU A 515 3.07 -6.89 19.86
C LEU A 515 4.01 -7.82 19.08
N ARG A 516 5.33 -7.65 19.26
CA ARG A 516 6.35 -8.54 18.68
C ARG A 516 6.25 -9.95 19.25
N THR A 517 6.15 -10.08 20.57
CA THR A 517 6.00 -11.38 21.26
C THR A 517 4.69 -12.05 20.85
N ARG A 518 3.60 -11.30 20.74
CA ARG A 518 2.32 -11.82 20.27
C ARG A 518 2.40 -12.33 18.84
N LEU A 519 3.02 -11.58 17.92
CA LEU A 519 3.20 -12.02 16.54
C LEU A 519 3.99 -13.33 16.47
N ALA A 520 5.08 -13.44 17.24
CA ALA A 520 5.87 -14.66 17.31
C ALA A 520 5.05 -15.85 17.81
N SER A 521 4.25 -15.65 18.87
CA SER A 521 3.35 -16.67 19.42
C SER A 521 2.28 -17.11 18.42
N ASP A 522 1.63 -16.17 17.72
CA ASP A 522 0.56 -16.50 16.78
C ASP A 522 1.13 -17.16 15.51
N LEU A 523 2.32 -16.75 15.05
CA LEU A 523 3.01 -17.39 13.92
C LEU A 523 3.48 -18.80 14.25
N GLN A 524 4.00 -19.03 15.47
CA GLN A 524 4.33 -20.38 15.95
C GLN A 524 3.07 -21.25 15.98
N THR A 525 1.98 -20.70 16.53
CA THR A 525 0.68 -21.37 16.64
C THR A 525 0.15 -21.77 15.26
N PHE A 526 0.25 -20.90 14.25
CA PHE A 526 -0.10 -21.19 12.86
C PHE A 526 0.65 -22.40 12.29
N LEU A 527 1.98 -22.45 12.46
CA LEU A 527 2.77 -23.58 11.96
C LEU A 527 2.47 -24.89 12.71
N LEU A 528 2.26 -24.83 14.02
CA LEU A 528 1.86 -25.99 14.82
C LEU A 528 0.43 -26.46 14.47
N ALA A 529 -0.47 -25.54 14.15
CA ALA A 529 -1.83 -25.85 13.73
C ALA A 529 -1.86 -26.66 12.42
N HIS A 530 -0.99 -26.35 11.44
CA HIS A 530 -0.80 -27.18 10.25
C HIS A 530 -0.39 -28.62 10.59
N THR A 531 0.57 -28.81 11.50
CA THR A 531 0.95 -30.18 11.91
C THR A 531 -0.20 -30.92 12.61
N THR A 532 -1.00 -30.20 13.39
CA THR A 532 -2.17 -30.77 14.09
C THR A 532 -3.28 -31.12 13.10
N GLN A 533 -3.50 -30.29 12.07
CA GLN A 533 -4.47 -30.56 11.00
C GLN A 533 -4.06 -31.78 10.18
N ALA A 534 -2.78 -31.92 9.82
CA ALA A 534 -2.26 -33.09 9.12
C ALA A 534 -2.47 -34.40 9.91
N GLU A 535 -2.28 -34.37 11.23
CA GLU A 535 -2.60 -35.52 12.07
C GLU A 535 -4.09 -35.86 12.09
N ASP A 536 -4.95 -34.84 12.14
CA ASP A 536 -6.39 -35.02 12.07
C ASP A 536 -6.84 -35.60 10.71
N ASN A 537 -6.22 -35.17 9.61
CA ASN A 537 -6.42 -35.75 8.29
C ASN A 537 -6.06 -37.26 8.30
N HIS A 538 -4.90 -37.61 8.87
CA HIS A 538 -4.49 -39.02 9.02
C HIS A 538 -5.48 -39.83 9.88
N ARG A 539 -5.93 -39.27 11.00
CA ARG A 539 -6.92 -39.90 11.88
C ARG A 539 -8.27 -40.09 11.19
N LEU A 540 -8.70 -39.14 10.35
CA LEU A 540 -9.91 -39.30 9.54
C LEU A 540 -9.71 -40.39 8.47
N SER A 541 -8.57 -40.38 7.78
CA SER A 541 -8.23 -41.33 6.73
C SER A 541 -8.21 -42.78 7.26
N SER A 542 -7.59 -43.01 8.41
CA SER A 542 -7.54 -44.33 9.07
C SER A 542 -8.90 -44.86 9.52
N GLN A 543 -9.92 -44.00 9.69
CA GLN A 543 -11.29 -44.39 10.04
C GLN A 543 -12.14 -44.80 8.83
N ARG A 544 -11.63 -44.67 7.59
CA ARG A 544 -12.32 -45.14 6.37
C ARG A 544 -12.35 -46.68 6.33
N GLN A 545 -13.52 -47.27 6.01
CA GLN A 545 -13.67 -48.74 6.03
C GLN A 545 -12.87 -49.45 4.91
N PRO A 546 -12.29 -50.64 5.16
CA PRO A 546 -11.45 -51.36 4.18
C PRO A 546 -12.12 -51.74 2.85
N LYS A 547 -13.47 -51.78 2.78
CA LYS A 547 -14.19 -52.11 1.52
C LYS A 547 -14.09 -51.02 0.44
N GLN A 548 -13.49 -49.87 0.74
CA GLN A 548 -13.33 -48.74 -0.19
C GLN A 548 -11.94 -48.66 -0.85
N GLN A 549 -10.97 -49.50 -0.44
CA GLN A 549 -9.60 -49.47 -0.99
C GLN A 549 -9.38 -50.36 -2.24
N ASN A 550 -10.22 -51.37 -2.50
CA ASN A 550 -10.03 -52.33 -3.61
C ASN A 550 -10.85 -52.01 -4.88
N GLY A 551 -10.81 -50.76 -5.34
CA GLY A 551 -11.29 -50.39 -6.67
C GLY A 551 -10.26 -50.70 -7.75
N ILE A 552 -9.88 -51.97 -7.94
CA ILE A 552 -9.14 -52.37 -9.15
C ILE A 552 -10.08 -52.11 -10.34
N HIS A 553 -9.65 -51.23 -11.24
CA HIS A 553 -10.29 -51.00 -12.54
C HIS A 553 -10.46 -52.32 -13.30
N VAL A 554 -11.66 -52.87 -13.27
CA VAL A 554 -12.11 -53.86 -14.27
C VAL A 554 -13.24 -53.21 -15.05
N GLN A 555 -12.91 -52.71 -16.23
CA GLN A 555 -13.91 -52.28 -17.21
C GLN A 555 -14.68 -53.51 -17.70
N ILE A 556 -15.90 -53.70 -17.19
CA ILE A 556 -16.91 -54.50 -17.89
C ILE A 556 -18.22 -53.71 -17.89
N ASN A 557 -18.62 -53.32 -19.10
CA ASN A 557 -19.94 -52.80 -19.51
C ASN A 557 -20.37 -51.41 -19.00
N GLY A 558 -19.85 -50.35 -19.66
CA GLY A 558 -20.67 -49.32 -20.34
C GLY A 558 -21.74 -48.52 -19.57
N LYS A 559 -21.82 -48.59 -18.25
CA LYS A 559 -22.63 -47.68 -17.41
C LYS A 559 -21.80 -47.25 -16.21
N GLU A 560 -21.45 -45.97 -16.14
CA GLU A 560 -20.89 -45.36 -14.95
C GLU A 560 -21.81 -45.66 -13.75
N PRO A 561 -21.32 -46.30 -12.67
CA PRO A 561 -22.04 -46.30 -11.40
C PRO A 561 -22.14 -44.85 -10.94
N SER A 562 -23.27 -44.45 -10.36
CA SER A 562 -23.45 -43.16 -9.69
C SER A 562 -22.38 -42.96 -8.61
N GLY A 563 -21.23 -42.39 -9.00
CA GLY A 563 -20.00 -42.30 -8.21
C GLY A 563 -20.03 -41.18 -7.18
N ALA A 564 -20.94 -41.25 -6.21
CA ALA A 564 -20.86 -40.38 -5.05
C ALA A 564 -19.79 -40.92 -4.09
N THR A 565 -18.70 -40.17 -3.91
CA THR A 565 -17.73 -40.41 -2.84
C THR A 565 -18.48 -40.52 -1.49
N PRO A 566 -18.25 -41.60 -0.72
CA PRO A 566 -18.99 -41.84 0.51
C PRO A 566 -18.74 -40.72 1.51
N TYR A 567 -19.82 -40.23 2.13
CA TYR A 567 -19.75 -39.16 3.13
C TYR A 567 -19.24 -39.73 4.46
N VAL A 568 -18.04 -39.32 4.88
CA VAL A 568 -17.31 -39.91 6.03
C VAL A 568 -17.53 -39.11 7.31
N GLN A 569 -17.90 -39.79 8.39
CA GLN A 569 -17.98 -39.22 9.74
C GLN A 569 -16.65 -39.38 10.47
N PHE A 570 -16.15 -38.31 11.07
CA PHE A 570 -15.00 -38.33 11.98
C PHE A 570 -15.47 -38.79 13.37
N ARG A 571 -15.25 -40.06 13.70
CA ARG A 571 -15.88 -40.72 14.86
C ARG A 571 -15.23 -40.36 16.18
N GLU A 572 -13.93 -40.15 16.17
CA GLU A 572 -13.13 -39.87 17.36
C GLU A 572 -12.42 -38.53 17.24
N PRO A 573 -13.12 -37.39 17.17
CA PRO A 573 -12.47 -36.10 16.94
C PRO A 573 -11.58 -35.65 18.11
N GLY A 574 -11.81 -36.15 19.33
CA GLY A 574 -11.06 -35.75 20.53
C GLY A 574 -11.44 -34.36 21.08
N ARG A 575 -12.21 -33.60 20.31
CA ARG A 575 -12.74 -32.26 20.61
C ARG A 575 -14.04 -32.02 19.84
N THR A 576 -14.86 -31.06 20.27
CA THR A 576 -16.07 -30.67 19.56
C THR A 576 -15.75 -29.86 18.31
N PHE A 577 -16.71 -29.78 17.37
CA PHE A 577 -16.59 -28.89 16.23
C PHE A 577 -16.31 -27.44 16.66
N TYR A 578 -17.04 -26.93 17.66
CA TYR A 578 -16.85 -25.57 18.19
C TYR A 578 -15.42 -25.31 18.65
N HIS A 579 -14.83 -26.25 19.40
CA HIS A 579 -13.45 -26.08 19.87
C HIS A 579 -12.46 -26.14 18.71
N TRP A 580 -12.60 -27.10 17.80
CA TRP A 580 -11.71 -27.23 16.64
C TRP A 580 -11.78 -26.00 15.73
N VAL A 581 -13.00 -25.54 15.40
CA VAL A 581 -13.22 -24.44 14.46
C VAL A 581 -12.63 -23.12 14.96
N ARG A 582 -12.66 -22.91 16.28
CA ARG A 582 -12.11 -21.72 16.96
C ARG A 582 -10.69 -21.93 17.48
N SER A 583 -10.01 -23.04 17.22
CA SER A 583 -8.60 -23.24 17.62
C SER A 583 -7.80 -23.76 16.43
N THR A 584 -7.47 -25.04 16.37
CA THR A 584 -6.63 -25.66 15.34
C THR A 584 -6.96 -25.16 13.94
N SER A 585 -8.22 -25.14 13.51
CA SER A 585 -8.52 -24.72 12.15
C SER A 585 -8.53 -23.21 11.95
N ALA A 586 -8.93 -22.43 12.95
CA ALA A 586 -8.84 -20.96 12.90
C ALA A 586 -7.37 -20.51 12.88
N ASP A 587 -6.52 -21.14 13.69
CA ASP A 587 -5.09 -20.85 13.77
C ASP A 587 -4.35 -21.38 12.53
N HIS A 588 -4.87 -22.44 11.88
CA HIS A 588 -4.42 -22.90 10.55
C HIS A 588 -4.77 -21.91 9.45
N THR A 589 -5.85 -21.13 9.58
CA THR A 589 -6.02 -19.97 8.69
C THR A 589 -4.95 -18.96 9.08
N SER A 590 -4.13 -18.49 8.15
CA SER A 590 -3.08 -17.49 8.44
C SER A 590 -3.61 -16.14 9.00
N CYS A 591 -4.92 -16.01 9.18
CA CYS A 591 -5.63 -14.83 9.66
C CYS A 591 -5.09 -14.28 11.00
N PRO A 592 -4.95 -15.06 12.10
CA PRO A 592 -4.56 -14.49 13.39
C PRO A 592 -3.19 -13.82 13.38
N PHE A 593 -2.14 -14.51 12.93
CA PHE A 593 -0.81 -13.90 12.91
C PHE A 593 -0.71 -12.77 11.86
N SER A 594 -1.43 -12.88 10.73
CA SER A 594 -1.48 -11.83 9.72
C SER A 594 -2.16 -10.56 10.24
N PHE A 595 -3.16 -10.70 11.11
CA PHE A 595 -3.81 -9.59 11.79
C PHE A 595 -2.84 -8.86 12.71
N ILE A 596 -2.01 -9.60 13.45
CA ILE A 596 -0.98 -8.99 14.30
C ILE A 596 0.14 -8.35 13.46
N PHE A 597 0.54 -8.97 12.35
CA PHE A 597 1.49 -8.38 11.41
C PHE A 597 0.96 -7.05 10.84
N PHE A 598 -0.31 -7.03 10.42
CA PHE A 598 -0.96 -5.82 9.94
C PHE A 598 -1.02 -4.73 11.02
N ASN A 599 -1.32 -5.08 12.28
CA ASN A 599 -1.26 -4.14 13.40
C ASN A 599 0.14 -3.55 13.62
N CYS A 600 1.20 -4.34 13.41
CA CYS A 600 2.58 -3.82 13.44
C CYS A 600 2.86 -2.86 12.28
N LEU A 601 2.36 -3.14 11.07
CA LEU A 601 2.45 -2.21 9.94
C LEU A 601 1.77 -0.89 10.28
N LEU A 602 0.52 -0.93 10.74
CA LEU A 602 -0.22 0.28 11.14
C LEU A 602 0.51 1.05 12.25
N HIS A 603 1.12 0.35 13.22
CA HIS A 603 1.87 0.98 14.29
C HIS A 603 3.09 1.73 13.76
N ALA A 604 3.89 1.06 12.91
CA ALA A 604 5.02 1.66 12.23
C ALA A 604 4.60 2.86 11.38
N SER A 605 3.38 2.80 10.81
CA SER A 605 2.81 3.88 9.99
C SER A 605 2.14 5.01 10.79
N SER A 606 1.97 4.86 12.10
CA SER A 606 1.27 5.84 12.92
C SER A 606 2.13 7.07 13.25
N PRO A 607 1.55 8.26 13.44
CA PRO A 607 2.29 9.43 13.92
C PRO A 607 2.99 9.14 15.25
N ARG A 608 4.20 9.73 15.47
CA ARG A 608 5.01 9.50 16.69
C ARG A 608 4.25 9.71 18.00
N LYS A 609 3.26 10.61 18.03
CA LYS A 609 2.41 10.83 19.20
C LYS A 609 1.56 9.60 19.53
N LEU A 610 0.99 8.92 18.54
CA LEU A 610 0.23 7.68 18.74
C LEU A 610 1.16 6.54 19.16
N GLN A 611 2.35 6.44 18.56
CA GLN A 611 3.35 5.43 18.92
C GLN A 611 3.76 5.52 20.40
N ALA A 612 3.85 6.74 20.96
CA ALA A 612 4.22 6.97 22.35
C ALA A 612 3.17 6.53 23.40
N HIS A 613 1.90 6.34 23.02
CA HIS A 613 0.80 6.00 23.95
C HIS A 613 0.49 4.49 24.01
N GLY A 614 1.50 3.63 23.79
CA GLY A 614 1.37 2.18 23.95
C GLY A 614 0.81 1.44 22.72
N GLY A 615 0.72 2.09 21.56
CA GLY A 615 0.29 1.49 20.31
C GLY A 615 -1.21 1.68 20.01
N ILE A 616 -1.67 0.97 18.97
CA ILE A 616 -2.97 1.18 18.32
C ILE A 616 -4.14 0.62 19.13
N LEU A 617 -3.92 -0.47 19.87
CA LEU A 617 -4.90 -1.17 20.68
C LEU A 617 -4.51 -1.10 22.16
N SER A 618 -4.29 0.12 22.67
CA SER A 618 -3.69 0.35 23.99
C SER A 618 -4.65 0.20 25.17
N SER A 619 -5.97 0.18 24.94
CA SER A 619 -6.97 -0.09 25.99
C SER A 619 -7.28 -1.58 26.11
N ALA A 620 -7.55 -2.05 27.33
CA ALA A 620 -7.94 -3.45 27.56
C ALA A 620 -9.20 -3.85 26.77
N ARG A 621 -10.13 -2.89 26.58
CA ARG A 621 -11.35 -3.10 25.78
C ARG A 621 -11.02 -3.23 24.30
N ALA A 622 -10.25 -2.29 23.75
CA ALA A 622 -9.84 -2.32 22.35
C ALA A 622 -9.05 -3.58 22.03
N ALA A 623 -8.11 -3.96 22.90
CA ALA A 623 -7.35 -5.20 22.77
C ALA A 623 -8.30 -6.41 22.72
N TYR A 624 -9.18 -6.58 23.72
CA TYR A 624 -10.11 -7.70 23.80
C TYR A 624 -11.03 -7.79 22.58
N LEU A 625 -11.64 -6.66 22.18
CA LEU A 625 -12.54 -6.60 21.03
C LEU A 625 -11.82 -6.90 19.72
N ALA A 626 -10.56 -6.48 19.57
CA ALA A 626 -9.75 -6.82 18.40
C ALA A 626 -9.44 -8.32 18.33
N GLU A 627 -9.16 -8.99 19.45
CA GLU A 627 -8.96 -10.45 19.44
C GLU A 627 -10.26 -11.19 19.13
N ASP A 628 -11.37 -10.74 19.69
CA ASP A 628 -12.69 -11.33 19.47
C ASP A 628 -13.11 -11.19 18.00
N THR A 629 -12.92 -10.00 17.42
CA THR A 629 -13.09 -9.71 15.99
C THR A 629 -12.24 -10.65 15.14
N CYS A 630 -10.94 -10.76 15.45
CA CYS A 630 -10.02 -11.63 14.72
C CYS A 630 -10.41 -13.11 14.81
N ARG A 631 -10.91 -13.57 15.98
CA ARG A 631 -11.30 -14.97 16.18
C ARG A 631 -12.57 -15.32 15.40
N HIS A 632 -13.57 -14.42 15.40
CA HIS A 632 -14.75 -14.57 14.55
C HIS A 632 -14.35 -14.63 13.08
N LEU A 633 -13.48 -13.72 12.63
CA LEU A 633 -12.99 -13.70 11.25
C LEU A 633 -12.26 -15.00 10.87
N ALA A 634 -11.31 -15.47 11.67
CA ALA A 634 -10.57 -16.70 11.39
C ALA A 634 -11.48 -17.94 11.31
N SER A 635 -12.48 -18.01 12.20
CA SER A 635 -13.48 -19.09 12.19
C SER A 635 -14.34 -19.05 10.92
N LEU A 636 -14.79 -17.86 10.50
CA LEU A 636 -15.51 -17.65 9.24
C LEU A 636 -14.69 -18.08 8.02
N CYS A 637 -13.41 -17.70 7.98
CA CYS A 637 -12.51 -18.07 6.88
C CYS A 637 -12.44 -19.58 6.73
N ARG A 638 -12.31 -20.31 7.84
CA ARG A 638 -12.33 -21.78 7.81
C ARG A 638 -13.65 -22.31 7.28
N MET A 639 -14.78 -21.83 7.80
CA MET A 639 -16.10 -22.33 7.41
C MET A 639 -16.40 -22.09 5.91
N TYR A 640 -16.03 -20.93 5.37
CA TYR A 640 -16.20 -20.65 3.94
C TYR A 640 -15.29 -21.49 3.06
N ASN A 641 -14.03 -21.68 3.47
CA ASN A 641 -13.12 -22.59 2.77
C ASN A 641 -13.71 -24.01 2.74
N ASP A 642 -14.12 -24.53 3.90
CA ASP A 642 -14.72 -25.86 4.05
C ASP A 642 -16.01 -26.03 3.21
N LEU A 643 -16.86 -25.00 3.15
CA LEU A 643 -18.08 -25.01 2.33
C LEU A 643 -17.78 -25.17 0.83
N GLY A 644 -16.74 -24.48 0.35
CA GLY A 644 -16.28 -24.52 -1.04
C GLY A 644 -15.41 -25.74 -1.38
N SER A 645 -14.95 -26.50 -0.39
CA SER A 645 -14.01 -27.60 -0.61
C SER A 645 -14.55 -28.99 -0.27
N VAL A 646 -15.79 -29.12 0.24
CA VAL A 646 -16.37 -30.40 0.70
C VAL A 646 -16.11 -31.58 -0.24
N LYS A 647 -16.22 -31.38 -1.56
CA LYS A 647 -15.98 -32.46 -2.54
C LYS A 647 -14.50 -32.80 -2.64
N ARG A 648 -13.64 -31.79 -2.81
CA ARG A 648 -12.18 -31.94 -2.93
C ARG A 648 -11.61 -32.59 -1.67
N ASP A 649 -11.96 -32.08 -0.50
CA ASP A 649 -11.47 -32.60 0.78
C ASP A 649 -11.90 -34.05 1.01
N ALA A 650 -13.11 -34.43 0.56
CA ALA A 650 -13.54 -35.83 0.59
C ALA A 650 -12.68 -36.74 -0.31
N GLU A 651 -12.23 -36.25 -1.46
CA GLU A 651 -11.34 -36.98 -2.38
C GLU A 651 -9.91 -37.08 -1.81
N GLU A 652 -9.41 -36.00 -1.23
CA GLU A 652 -8.05 -35.88 -0.65
C GLU A 652 -7.93 -36.48 0.77
N ALA A 653 -9.05 -36.83 1.40
CA ALA A 653 -9.11 -37.27 2.80
C ALA A 653 -8.73 -36.19 3.83
N SER A 654 -8.79 -34.93 3.43
CA SER A 654 -8.63 -33.77 4.30
C SER A 654 -9.84 -33.61 5.21
N LEU A 655 -9.60 -33.36 6.51
CA LEU A 655 -10.65 -33.10 7.48
C LEU A 655 -11.34 -31.77 7.16
N ASN A 656 -12.65 -31.83 7.00
CA ASN A 656 -13.53 -30.70 6.74
C ASN A 656 -14.51 -30.52 7.91
N SER A 657 -14.99 -29.30 8.15
CA SER A 657 -16.06 -28.99 9.11
C SER A 657 -17.21 -30.01 9.08
N VAL A 658 -17.67 -30.39 7.88
CA VAL A 658 -18.84 -31.28 7.73
C VAL A 658 -18.57 -32.73 8.15
N ASN A 659 -17.33 -33.13 8.44
CA ASN A 659 -17.04 -34.48 8.92
C ASN A 659 -17.33 -34.66 10.41
N PHE A 660 -17.48 -33.57 11.17
CA PHE A 660 -17.71 -33.65 12.61
C PHE A 660 -19.06 -34.30 12.95
N PRO A 661 -19.16 -35.10 14.04
CA PRO A 661 -20.38 -35.81 14.41
C PRO A 661 -21.62 -34.92 14.52
N GLU A 662 -21.46 -33.66 14.89
CA GLU A 662 -22.51 -32.65 15.02
C GLU A 662 -23.28 -32.39 13.73
N PHE A 663 -22.68 -32.64 12.55
CA PHE A 663 -23.31 -32.46 11.23
C PHE A 663 -24.10 -33.68 10.74
N PHE A 664 -24.13 -34.77 11.50
CA PHE A 664 -24.85 -35.99 11.13
C PHE A 664 -26.23 -36.04 11.80
N SER A 665 -27.27 -36.31 11.01
CA SER A 665 -28.63 -36.40 11.53
C SER A 665 -28.76 -37.54 12.56
N ARG A 666 -29.39 -37.27 13.69
CA ARG A 666 -29.75 -38.29 14.71
C ARG A 666 -30.82 -39.28 14.24
N ALA A 667 -31.40 -39.08 13.06
CA ALA A 667 -32.41 -39.99 12.51
C ALA A 667 -31.74 -41.27 11.99
N GLY A 668 -31.91 -42.39 12.71
CA GLY A 668 -31.34 -43.70 12.41
C GLY A 668 -31.83 -44.39 11.12
N LYS A 669 -32.00 -43.66 10.03
CA LYS A 669 -32.23 -44.22 8.68
C LYS A 669 -31.06 -43.85 7.79
N ALA A 670 -30.66 -44.77 6.92
CA ALA A 670 -29.69 -44.48 5.87
C ALA A 670 -30.22 -43.36 4.97
N VAL A 671 -29.69 -42.14 5.16
CA VAL A 671 -29.98 -40.99 4.30
C VAL A 671 -29.06 -41.08 3.09
N ASP A 672 -29.59 -40.75 1.92
CA ASP A 672 -28.79 -40.65 0.69
C ASP A 672 -27.58 -39.70 0.91
N PRO A 673 -26.35 -40.08 0.50
CA PRO A 673 -25.15 -39.27 0.73
C PRO A 673 -25.23 -37.84 0.19
N SER A 674 -25.99 -37.61 -0.90
CA SER A 674 -26.18 -36.27 -1.46
C SER A 674 -27.09 -35.40 -0.58
N ILE A 675 -28.14 -35.99 -0.01
CA ILE A 675 -29.06 -35.33 0.92
C ILE A 675 -28.32 -34.99 2.21
N GLN A 676 -27.54 -35.92 2.76
CA GLN A 676 -26.73 -35.69 3.95
C GLN A 676 -25.69 -34.58 3.73
N ARG A 677 -25.02 -34.56 2.57
CA ARG A 677 -24.07 -33.50 2.22
C ARG A 677 -24.75 -32.13 2.09
N GLY A 678 -25.94 -32.08 1.48
CA GLY A 678 -26.74 -30.86 1.37
C GLY A 678 -27.17 -30.32 2.73
N TYR A 679 -27.63 -31.20 3.62
CA TYR A 679 -27.96 -30.84 5.01
C TYR A 679 -26.75 -30.25 5.75
N ALA A 680 -25.60 -30.93 5.72
CA ALA A 680 -24.41 -30.46 6.44
C ALA A 680 -23.86 -29.14 5.89
N LYS A 681 -23.89 -28.91 4.57
CA LYS A 681 -23.56 -27.60 3.99
C LYS A 681 -24.51 -26.51 4.48
N ALA A 682 -25.82 -26.80 4.59
CA ALA A 682 -26.80 -25.82 5.08
C ALA A 682 -26.58 -25.49 6.57
N GLU A 683 -26.32 -26.48 7.42
CA GLU A 683 -26.00 -26.26 8.83
C GLU A 683 -24.69 -25.47 9.00
N LEU A 684 -23.64 -25.80 8.23
CA LEU A 684 -22.38 -25.08 8.27
C LEU A 684 -22.53 -23.62 7.82
N LEU A 685 -23.34 -23.37 6.78
CA LEU A 685 -23.65 -22.02 6.33
C LEU A 685 -24.40 -21.23 7.42
N TRP A 686 -25.34 -21.85 8.13
CA TRP A 686 -26.04 -21.19 9.24
C TRP A 686 -25.08 -20.81 10.38
N ILE A 687 -24.12 -21.68 10.71
CA ILE A 687 -23.09 -21.39 11.73
C ILE A 687 -22.15 -20.28 11.23
N ALA A 688 -21.77 -20.29 9.96
CA ALA A 688 -21.00 -19.19 9.37
C ALA A 688 -21.77 -17.87 9.47
N ASP A 689 -23.07 -17.84 9.17
CA ASP A 689 -23.89 -16.63 9.35
C ASP A 689 -23.97 -16.19 10.83
N TYR A 690 -23.91 -17.13 11.78
CA TYR A 690 -23.81 -16.81 13.21
C TYR A 690 -22.47 -16.14 13.55
N GLU A 691 -21.35 -16.70 13.08
CA GLU A 691 -20.02 -16.12 13.29
C GLU A 691 -19.89 -14.74 12.62
N ARG A 692 -20.55 -14.51 11.47
CA ARG A 692 -20.59 -13.20 10.78
C ARG A 692 -21.30 -12.15 11.63
N ARG A 693 -22.44 -12.49 12.24
CA ARG A 693 -23.11 -11.58 13.18
C ARG A 693 -22.23 -11.26 14.40
N GLY A 694 -21.45 -12.24 14.89
CA GLY A 694 -20.48 -12.03 15.95
C GLY A 694 -19.37 -11.05 15.53
N LEU A 695 -18.81 -11.25 14.33
CA LEU A 695 -17.82 -10.35 13.73
C LEU A 695 -18.36 -8.91 13.61
N ASP A 696 -19.57 -8.74 13.09
CA ASP A 696 -20.18 -7.42 12.90
C ASP A 696 -20.39 -6.67 14.23
N VAL A 697 -20.84 -7.39 15.27
CA VAL A 697 -21.02 -6.83 16.61
C VAL A 697 -19.69 -6.47 17.25
N ALA A 698 -18.70 -7.37 17.21
CA ALA A 698 -17.38 -7.13 17.79
C ALA A 698 -16.68 -5.96 17.10
N MET A 699 -16.76 -5.87 15.77
CA MET A 699 -16.19 -4.78 15.00
C MET A 699 -16.90 -3.45 15.29
N GLY A 700 -18.24 -3.43 15.37
CA GLY A 700 -19.00 -2.23 15.73
C GLY A 700 -18.60 -1.67 17.09
N LEU A 701 -18.48 -2.53 18.11
CA LEU A 701 -18.01 -2.13 19.44
C LEU A 701 -16.53 -1.67 19.43
N LEU A 702 -15.69 -2.31 18.62
CA LEU A 702 -14.29 -1.92 18.47
C LEU A 702 -14.18 -0.52 17.87
N GLU A 703 -14.97 -0.20 16.85
CA GLU A 703 -14.99 1.13 16.23
C GLU A 703 -15.38 2.24 17.22
N GLU A 704 -16.40 1.98 18.03
CA GLU A 704 -16.83 2.88 19.09
C GLU A 704 -15.71 3.13 20.11
N GLU A 705 -15.00 2.08 20.52
CA GLU A 705 -13.90 2.18 21.48
C GLU A 705 -12.67 2.88 20.88
N LEU A 706 -12.38 2.69 19.59
CA LEU A 706 -11.24 3.32 18.93
C LEU A 706 -11.46 4.82 18.69
N GLY A 707 -12.67 5.26 18.39
CA GLY A 707 -13.01 6.66 18.12
C GLY A 707 -12.24 7.30 16.95
N CYS A 708 -11.49 6.51 16.17
CA CYS A 708 -10.61 6.95 15.09
C CYS A 708 -11.05 6.29 13.78
N SER A 709 -11.59 7.10 12.87
CA SER A 709 -12.15 6.61 11.60
C SER A 709 -11.11 5.98 10.66
N GLU A 710 -9.88 6.49 10.66
CA GLU A 710 -8.79 5.94 9.82
C GLU A 710 -8.40 4.54 10.28
N LEU A 711 -8.23 4.35 11.60
CA LEU A 711 -7.87 3.05 12.14
C LEU A 711 -9.00 2.03 11.99
N ALA A 712 -10.23 2.44 12.27
CA ALA A 712 -11.42 1.63 12.01
C ALA A 712 -11.47 1.18 10.54
N GLY A 713 -11.26 2.10 9.60
CA GLY A 713 -11.22 1.80 8.17
C GLY A 713 -10.07 0.86 7.78
N ALA A 714 -8.91 0.96 8.44
CA ALA A 714 -7.80 0.03 8.23
C ALA A 714 -8.14 -1.40 8.70
N LEU A 715 -8.75 -1.55 9.88
CA LEU A 715 -9.18 -2.87 10.38
C LEU A 715 -10.31 -3.46 9.52
N ARG A 716 -11.27 -2.64 9.06
CA ARG A 716 -12.29 -3.06 8.09
C ARG A 716 -11.67 -3.53 6.78
N LEU A 717 -10.59 -2.88 6.32
CA LEU A 717 -9.87 -3.33 5.12
C LEU A 717 -9.33 -4.74 5.31
N PHE A 718 -8.68 -5.05 6.44
CA PHE A 718 -8.19 -6.39 6.72
C PHE A 718 -9.35 -7.41 6.74
N ILE A 719 -10.44 -7.08 7.42
CA ILE A 719 -11.65 -7.93 7.49
C ILE A 719 -12.19 -8.19 6.08
N ASN A 720 -12.39 -7.15 5.29
CA ASN A 720 -12.95 -7.23 3.94
C ASN A 720 -12.07 -8.06 3.00
N VAL A 721 -10.75 -7.90 3.05
CA VAL A 721 -9.82 -8.74 2.26
C VAL A 721 -9.98 -10.21 2.63
N THR A 722 -10.02 -10.50 3.94
CA THR A 722 -10.07 -11.88 4.42
C THR A 722 -11.43 -12.52 4.13
N ASP A 723 -12.53 -11.78 4.27
CA ASP A 723 -13.88 -12.20 3.91
C ASP A 723 -14.02 -12.41 2.39
N LEU A 724 -13.41 -11.53 1.58
CA LEU A 724 -13.41 -11.65 0.12
C LEU A 724 -12.81 -12.97 -0.36
N TYR A 725 -11.68 -13.40 0.23
CA TYR A 725 -11.11 -14.71 -0.09
C TYR A 725 -12.08 -15.85 0.21
N GLY A 726 -12.78 -15.80 1.35
CA GLY A 726 -13.84 -16.76 1.69
C GLY A 726 -14.96 -16.79 0.65
N GLN A 727 -15.45 -15.62 0.22
CA GLN A 727 -16.50 -15.52 -0.79
C GLN A 727 -16.05 -16.05 -2.17
N ILE A 728 -14.79 -15.85 -2.54
CA ILE A 728 -14.22 -16.40 -3.80
C ILE A 728 -14.26 -17.94 -3.78
N TYR A 729 -13.87 -18.58 -2.66
CA TYR A 729 -13.93 -20.05 -2.55
C TYR A 729 -15.36 -20.59 -2.75
N VAL A 730 -16.35 -19.90 -2.18
CA VAL A 730 -17.76 -20.28 -2.35
C VAL A 730 -18.19 -20.12 -3.81
N LEU A 731 -17.82 -19.03 -4.48
CA LEU A 731 -18.20 -18.81 -5.89
C LEU A 731 -17.58 -19.82 -6.85
N GLU A 732 -16.31 -20.18 -6.67
CA GLU A 732 -15.63 -21.13 -7.54
C GLU A 732 -16.21 -22.56 -7.44
N ASP A 733 -16.79 -22.96 -6.28
CA ASP A 733 -17.45 -24.27 -6.09
C ASP A 733 -18.97 -24.24 -6.36
N VAL A 734 -19.67 -23.12 -6.09
CA VAL A 734 -21.14 -23.01 -6.20
C VAL A 734 -21.62 -22.74 -7.63
N GLY A 735 -20.78 -22.26 -8.56
CA GLY A 735 -21.20 -22.20 -9.96
C GLY A 735 -20.28 -21.51 -10.96
N ILE A 736 -19.57 -22.33 -11.74
CA ILE A 736 -19.57 -22.19 -13.21
C ILE A 736 -20.12 -23.49 -13.81
N ARG A 737 -21.39 -23.74 -13.53
CA ARG A 737 -22.34 -24.40 -14.43
C ARG A 737 -23.63 -23.59 -14.43
N THR A 738 -23.58 -22.40 -15.01
CA THR A 738 -24.76 -21.63 -15.37
C THR A 738 -24.48 -20.84 -16.65
N ARG A 739 -24.89 -21.49 -17.75
CA ARG A 739 -25.27 -21.02 -19.10
C ARG A 739 -24.41 -19.97 -19.82
#